data_AF-A0A1C5WSC6-F1
#
_entry.id   AF-A0A1C5WSC6-F1
#
_cell.length_a   1.000
_cell.length_b   1.000
_cell.length_c   1.000
_cell.angle_alpha   90.00
_cell.angle_beta   90.00
_cell.angle_gamma   90.00
#
_symmetry.space_group_name_H-M   'P 1'
#
loop_
_entity.id
_entity.type
_entity.pdbx_description
1 polymer ?
#
loop_
_entity_poly.entity_id
_entity_poly.type
_entity_poly.pdbx_seq_one_letter_code
_entity_poly.pdbx_strand_id
1 'polypeptide(L)'
;MQEVCAKEGITVKTAMFADINGISMGQRDAMLANGVEFLYTNIHTHHGMYPLYQNQKPYFWENEDGKRLLVWSGEHYNLGNALGIVFNKNVNFMTENYFGKAQGDVAGPLEKLHSNLIASMEEYEENGYPYDFYITSVSGVFSDNAPINPSIADTVALFNEKYSEEVTLRMVTLQELYDLIRNKVAEAPVYRGAINDWWGNGVGSTPYAVKHYKEAVRLNRICDRLEEKTGVHNAELVKAYGDNSLLYAEHTWGHSATVTNPYDTMVTNLDMRKNSYASKAHEAAAMRKNEQCHLLGDILRYYNLSGKVKAVSTSHEKRVFPVEFYVETMSLPAVKVTDDKTNEVMEVQLSTHPRGVLVSFLAEFEPMEEKTFTYEEQPASVQTLFTRTAWVGAERVRDIINTYDTESYKLPYGMENDSFKISWKVGEGITSFYNKKAEVEMCKPGLETFFTPVYECTKIRKDVYEERRLIGRNIRGLHAEQYQGDLKDVRILDHGPVFTKVELVFDLEGTYYSSVIIKMYNKLPKIEFSYHIAKTLSEDIESVFMPLALNLPDAEVSIQNGGVAMRPGIDQLPGTNMEYYLADEGLIYRTKDQTILVNTFDTPLLYMGAMESHPILLCDNREENNKRPVYSWIMNNTWETNFKMDLSGFSEFRYGVEIVDNGSVKEGMERLSDNDKGIVTFICG
;
A
#
# COMPACT_ATOMS: atom_id res chain seq x y z
N MET A 1 8.46 23.09 -1.31
CA MET A 1 7.69 24.32 -1.61
C MET A 1 7.92 25.40 -0.56
N GLN A 2 7.61 25.16 0.72
CA GLN A 2 7.82 26.13 1.82
C GLN A 2 9.20 26.78 1.77
N GLU A 3 10.27 25.99 1.73
CA GLU A 3 11.65 26.51 1.65
C GLU A 3 11.93 27.36 0.41
N VAL A 4 11.33 27.03 -0.73
CA VAL A 4 11.51 27.76 -1.99
C VAL A 4 10.79 29.10 -1.92
N CYS A 5 9.54 29.11 -1.45
CA CYS A 5 8.75 30.33 -1.29
C CYS A 5 9.32 31.26 -0.19
N ALA A 6 9.83 30.68 0.90
CA ALA A 6 10.42 31.44 2.01
C ALA A 6 11.67 32.21 1.57
N LYS A 7 12.46 31.70 0.61
CA LYS A 7 13.59 32.42 0.00
C LYS A 7 13.17 33.72 -0.70
N GLU A 8 11.93 33.77 -1.18
CA GLU A 8 11.31 34.94 -1.80
C GLU A 8 10.45 35.75 -0.81
N GLY A 9 10.51 35.45 0.49
CA GLY A 9 9.72 36.12 1.52
C GLY A 9 8.23 35.77 1.52
N ILE A 10 7.83 34.70 0.83
CA ILE A 10 6.44 34.25 0.72
C ILE A 10 6.19 33.12 1.72
N THR A 11 5.21 33.31 2.62
CA THR A 11 4.74 32.26 3.53
C THR A 11 3.58 31.51 2.89
N VAL A 12 3.65 30.19 2.79
CA VAL A 12 2.56 29.38 2.22
C VAL A 12 1.70 28.85 3.35
N LYS A 13 0.42 29.25 3.39
CA LYS A 13 -0.55 28.77 4.39
C LYS A 13 -1.69 27.95 3.79
N THR A 14 -1.67 27.76 2.47
CA THR A 14 -2.75 27.12 1.74
C THR A 14 -2.21 25.96 0.94
N ALA A 15 -2.98 24.88 0.86
CA ALA A 15 -2.72 23.73 0.02
C ALA A 15 -3.93 23.46 -0.88
N MET A 16 -3.69 22.76 -1.98
CA MET A 16 -4.74 22.27 -2.86
C MET A 16 -4.37 20.89 -3.37
N PHE A 17 -5.38 20.04 -3.48
CA PHE A 17 -5.32 18.95 -4.44
C PHE A 17 -6.50 19.07 -5.40
N ALA A 18 -6.24 18.70 -6.65
CA ALA A 18 -7.23 18.58 -7.69
C ALA A 18 -7.12 17.18 -8.27
N ASP A 19 -8.20 16.73 -8.89
CA ASP A 19 -8.34 15.42 -9.55
C ASP A 19 -8.46 14.24 -8.60
N ILE A 20 -7.67 14.17 -7.52
CA ILE A 20 -7.73 13.06 -6.56
C ILE A 20 -8.95 13.13 -5.61
N ASN A 21 -9.29 11.98 -5.02
CA ASN A 21 -10.51 11.78 -4.23
C ASN A 21 -10.26 11.42 -2.77
N GLY A 22 -9.04 11.61 -2.29
CA GLY A 22 -8.69 11.43 -0.88
C GLY A 22 -7.24 11.75 -0.61
N ILE A 23 -6.91 11.82 0.68
CA ILE A 23 -5.57 12.13 1.15
C ILE A 23 -5.39 11.58 2.57
N SER A 24 -4.20 11.09 2.89
CA SER A 24 -3.95 10.41 4.15
C SER A 24 -3.99 11.36 5.36
N MET A 25 -4.28 10.80 6.54
CA MET A 25 -4.16 11.53 7.80
C MET A 25 -2.72 11.96 8.07
N GLY A 26 -1.75 11.14 7.66
CA GLY A 26 -0.34 11.55 7.65
C GLY A 26 -0.08 12.86 6.92
N GLN A 27 -0.69 13.03 5.75
CA GLN A 27 -0.53 14.23 4.96
C GLN A 27 -1.25 15.43 5.60
N ARG A 28 -2.39 15.22 6.27
CA ARG A 28 -3.00 16.24 7.15
C ARG A 28 -2.02 16.71 8.21
N ASP A 29 -1.40 15.78 8.92
CA ASP A 29 -0.49 16.09 10.02
C ASP A 29 0.78 16.79 9.53
N ALA A 30 1.30 16.36 8.37
CA ALA A 30 2.39 17.03 7.68
C ALA A 30 2.03 18.48 7.28
N MET A 31 0.82 18.71 6.75
CA MET A 31 0.32 20.05 6.42
C MET A 31 0.23 20.95 7.66
N LEU A 32 -0.38 20.45 8.74
CA LEU A 32 -0.50 21.17 10.01
C LEU A 32 0.87 21.49 10.62
N ALA A 33 1.81 20.55 10.60
CA ALA A 33 3.17 20.75 11.09
C ALA A 33 3.94 21.82 10.30
N ASN A 34 3.59 22.02 9.03
CA ASN A 34 4.20 23.01 8.14
C ASN A 34 3.39 24.31 8.02
N GLY A 35 2.46 24.57 8.95
CA GLY A 35 1.74 25.84 9.04
C GLY A 35 0.68 26.07 7.95
N VAL A 36 0.22 25.01 7.29
CA VAL A 36 -0.94 25.08 6.39
C VAL A 36 -2.21 25.20 7.23
N GLU A 37 -3.02 26.21 6.92
CA GLU A 37 -4.27 26.55 7.62
C GLU A 37 -5.52 26.27 6.76
N PHE A 38 -5.36 26.22 5.43
CA PHE A 38 -6.45 25.99 4.49
C PHE A 38 -6.11 24.95 3.43
N LEU A 39 -7.03 24.01 3.19
CA LEU A 39 -6.96 23.03 2.11
C LEU A 39 -8.18 23.18 1.20
N TYR A 40 -7.93 23.47 -0.06
CA TYR A 40 -8.96 23.46 -1.09
C TYR A 40 -8.91 22.14 -1.86
N THR A 41 -10.02 21.39 -1.89
CA THR A 41 -10.10 20.13 -2.63
C THR A 41 -10.97 20.31 -3.86
N ASN A 42 -10.56 19.70 -4.98
CA ASN A 42 -11.40 19.63 -6.18
C ASN A 42 -11.59 18.15 -6.51
N ILE A 43 -12.70 17.57 -6.04
CA ILE A 43 -12.95 16.13 -6.06
C ILE A 43 -13.44 15.72 -7.45
N HIS A 44 -12.75 14.77 -8.11
CA HIS A 44 -13.21 14.23 -9.39
C HIS A 44 -14.07 12.99 -9.19
N THR A 45 -15.38 13.06 -9.44
CA THR A 45 -16.29 11.93 -9.20
C THR A 45 -16.18 10.79 -10.22
N HIS A 46 -15.11 10.72 -11.00
CA HIS A 46 -14.81 9.60 -11.87
C HIS A 46 -14.28 8.43 -11.03
N HIS A 47 -14.96 7.29 -11.05
CA HIS A 47 -14.73 6.16 -10.12
C HIS A 47 -14.74 6.46 -8.60
N GLY A 48 -14.99 7.71 -8.16
CA GLY A 48 -14.98 8.11 -6.76
C GLY A 48 -16.13 9.04 -6.37
N MET A 49 -16.23 9.46 -5.12
CA MET A 49 -17.29 10.38 -4.67
C MET A 49 -16.84 11.31 -3.54
N TYR A 50 -17.58 12.40 -3.34
CA TYR A 50 -17.34 13.40 -2.29
C TYR A 50 -17.41 12.79 -0.88
N PRO A 51 -16.54 13.24 0.05
CA PRO A 51 -16.77 13.01 1.47
C PRO A 51 -18.02 13.80 1.92
N LEU A 52 -18.54 13.46 3.09
CA LEU A 52 -19.67 14.11 3.77
C LEU A 52 -20.97 14.14 2.96
N TYR A 53 -21.08 13.27 1.95
CA TYR A 53 -22.23 13.14 1.04
C TYR A 53 -22.55 14.41 0.23
N GLN A 54 -21.64 15.38 0.19
CA GLN A 54 -21.92 16.69 -0.42
C GLN A 54 -20.63 17.41 -0.82
N ASN A 55 -20.67 18.10 -1.95
CA ASN A 55 -19.63 19.03 -2.40
C ASN A 55 -19.92 20.47 -1.95
N GLN A 56 -19.07 21.41 -2.35
CA GLN A 56 -19.06 22.83 -1.96
C GLN A 56 -19.29 23.06 -0.46
N LYS A 57 -18.60 22.29 0.39
CA LYS A 57 -18.86 22.25 1.83
C LYS A 57 -17.60 22.50 2.65
N PRO A 58 -17.61 23.48 3.59
CA PRO A 58 -16.50 23.67 4.51
C PRO A 58 -16.59 22.72 5.70
N TYR A 59 -15.44 22.34 6.23
CA TYR A 59 -15.31 21.68 7.52
C TYR A 59 -13.91 21.88 8.09
N PHE A 60 -13.75 21.71 9.40
CA PHE A 60 -12.44 21.63 10.03
C PHE A 60 -11.99 20.18 10.12
N TRP A 61 -10.80 19.89 9.58
CA TRP A 61 -10.16 18.59 9.71
C TRP A 61 -9.19 18.62 10.89
N GLU A 62 -9.52 17.87 11.95
CA GLU A 62 -8.79 17.89 13.21
C GLU A 62 -7.90 16.65 13.38
N ASN A 63 -6.69 16.86 13.90
CA ASN A 63 -5.77 15.77 14.28
C ASN A 63 -5.91 15.36 15.76
N GLU A 64 -5.13 14.37 16.20
CA GLU A 64 -5.17 13.88 17.58
C GLU A 64 -4.77 14.94 18.62
N ASP A 65 -3.89 15.88 18.25
CA ASP A 65 -3.46 17.01 19.10
C ASP A 65 -4.52 18.13 19.20
N GLY A 66 -5.64 18.02 18.50
CA GLY A 66 -6.68 19.05 18.43
C GLY A 66 -6.35 20.23 17.51
N LYS A 67 -5.28 20.14 16.70
CA LYS A 67 -4.97 21.14 15.66
C LYS A 67 -5.92 20.96 14.48
N ARG A 68 -6.36 22.07 13.89
CA ARG A 68 -7.40 22.11 12.86
C ARG A 68 -6.89 22.74 11.58
N LEU A 69 -7.28 22.15 10.46
CA LEU A 69 -7.12 22.66 9.12
C LEU A 69 -8.52 22.99 8.58
N LEU A 70 -8.75 24.20 8.07
CA LEU A 70 -9.99 24.48 7.34
C LEU A 70 -9.92 23.79 5.98
N VAL A 71 -10.91 22.98 5.66
CA VAL A 71 -11.03 22.33 4.36
C VAL A 71 -12.26 22.84 3.65
N TRP A 72 -12.13 23.18 2.37
CA TRP A 72 -13.27 23.37 1.48
C TRP A 72 -13.37 22.19 0.51
N SER A 73 -14.40 21.34 0.71
CA SER A 73 -14.73 20.23 -0.18
C SER A 73 -15.34 20.79 -1.46
N GLY A 74 -14.53 21.06 -2.48
CA GLY A 74 -14.96 21.71 -3.71
C GLY A 74 -15.47 20.75 -4.79
N GLU A 75 -16.00 21.36 -5.85
CA GLU A 75 -16.40 20.71 -7.09
C GLU A 75 -15.21 20.33 -7.98
N HIS A 76 -15.50 19.70 -9.12
CA HIS A 76 -14.49 19.42 -10.14
C HIS A 76 -13.74 20.70 -10.53
N TYR A 77 -12.42 20.58 -10.72
CA TYR A 77 -11.53 21.71 -11.03
C TYR A 77 -11.79 22.42 -12.38
N ASN A 78 -12.73 21.91 -13.19
CA ASN A 78 -13.15 22.48 -14.47
C ASN A 78 -14.60 23.01 -14.42
N LEU A 79 -15.21 23.16 -13.23
CA LEU A 79 -16.54 23.73 -13.08
C LEU A 79 -16.64 25.13 -13.72
N GLY A 80 -15.61 25.97 -13.59
CA GLY A 80 -15.57 27.30 -14.21
C GLY A 80 -15.57 27.24 -15.74
N ASN A 81 -14.94 26.21 -16.31
CA ASN A 81 -15.01 25.92 -17.75
C ASN A 81 -16.41 25.48 -18.16
N ALA A 82 -17.07 24.64 -17.36
CA ALA A 82 -18.44 24.18 -17.63
C ALA A 82 -19.45 25.33 -17.56
N LEU A 83 -19.29 26.24 -16.59
CA LEU A 83 -20.08 27.46 -16.46
C LEU A 83 -19.95 28.36 -17.69
N GLY A 84 -18.79 28.38 -18.35
CA GLY A 84 -18.55 29.15 -19.58
C GLY A 84 -17.59 30.33 -19.41
N ILE A 85 -16.79 30.38 -18.32
CA ILE A 85 -15.76 31.41 -18.11
C ILE A 85 -14.73 31.38 -19.23
N VAL A 86 -14.38 30.17 -19.69
CA VAL A 86 -13.61 29.95 -20.90
C VAL A 86 -14.56 29.51 -22.00
N PHE A 87 -14.70 30.32 -23.05
CA PHE A 87 -15.51 29.93 -24.20
C PHE A 87 -14.93 28.70 -24.88
N ASN A 88 -15.74 27.65 -24.99
CA ASN A 88 -15.43 26.46 -25.76
C ASN A 88 -16.48 26.31 -26.88
N LYS A 89 -16.00 26.20 -28.13
CA LYS A 89 -16.85 26.03 -29.31
C LYS A 89 -17.53 24.65 -29.32
N ASN A 90 -16.91 23.65 -28.70
CA ASN A 90 -17.44 22.30 -28.59
C ASN A 90 -18.09 22.11 -27.21
N VAL A 91 -19.28 21.51 -27.17
CA VAL A 91 -19.92 21.11 -25.91
C VAL A 91 -19.16 19.89 -25.36
N ASN A 92 -18.64 20.00 -24.13
CA ASN A 92 -17.95 18.93 -23.42
C ASN A 92 -18.96 18.11 -22.60
N PHE A 93 -18.71 16.81 -22.40
CA PHE A 93 -19.56 15.91 -21.60
C PHE A 93 -19.87 16.46 -20.20
N MET A 94 -18.90 17.14 -19.56
CA MET A 94 -19.10 17.77 -18.26
C MET A 94 -20.14 18.89 -18.30
N THR A 95 -20.14 19.72 -19.34
CA THR A 95 -21.16 20.77 -19.52
C THR A 95 -22.55 20.15 -19.66
N GLU A 96 -22.68 19.03 -20.39
CA GLU A 96 -23.96 18.31 -20.50
C GLU A 96 -24.40 17.68 -19.17
N ASN A 97 -23.45 17.20 -18.35
CA ASN A 97 -23.77 16.64 -17.04
C ASN A 97 -24.31 17.70 -16.07
N TYR A 98 -23.71 18.90 -16.04
CA TYR A 98 -24.16 19.98 -15.16
C TYR A 98 -25.42 20.71 -15.66
N PHE A 99 -25.56 20.91 -16.97
CA PHE A 99 -26.60 21.80 -17.53
C PHE A 99 -27.54 21.14 -18.56
N GLY A 100 -27.39 19.84 -18.80
CA GLY A 100 -28.18 19.09 -19.79
C GLY A 100 -27.77 19.33 -21.25
N LYS A 101 -28.45 18.64 -22.18
CA LYS A 101 -28.28 18.87 -23.62
C LYS A 101 -29.00 20.16 -24.03
N ALA A 102 -28.27 21.09 -24.64
CA ALA A 102 -28.79 22.39 -25.02
C ALA A 102 -30.10 22.29 -25.82
N GLN A 103 -31.17 22.90 -25.30
CA GLN A 103 -32.40 23.21 -26.04
C GLN A 103 -32.42 24.71 -26.34
N GLY A 104 -32.07 25.08 -27.57
CA GLY A 104 -32.30 26.44 -28.10
C GLY A 104 -31.08 27.36 -28.17
N ASP A 105 -31.16 28.32 -29.10
CA ASP A 105 -30.18 29.38 -29.38
C ASP A 105 -30.06 30.34 -28.18
N VAL A 106 -29.03 30.15 -27.35
CA VAL A 106 -28.61 31.17 -26.37
C VAL A 106 -27.81 32.24 -27.12
N ALA A 107 -28.18 33.51 -26.93
CA ALA A 107 -27.61 34.66 -27.63
C ALA A 107 -26.22 35.04 -27.09
N GLY A 108 -25.20 34.21 -27.32
CA GLY A 108 -23.79 34.55 -27.10
C GLY A 108 -23.12 33.93 -25.85
N PRO A 109 -21.76 33.96 -25.77
CA PRO A 109 -21.01 33.32 -24.69
C PRO A 109 -21.25 33.90 -23.28
N LEU A 110 -21.42 35.22 -23.14
CA LEU A 110 -21.57 35.87 -21.84
C LEU A 110 -22.96 35.61 -21.24
N GLU A 111 -23.99 35.64 -22.07
CA GLU A 111 -25.38 35.32 -21.71
C GLU A 111 -25.48 33.85 -21.28
N LYS A 112 -24.74 32.96 -21.94
CA LYS A 112 -24.64 31.55 -21.54
C LYS A 112 -23.97 31.39 -20.18
N LEU A 113 -22.84 32.07 -19.95
CA LEU A 113 -22.17 32.07 -18.65
C LEU A 113 -23.10 32.58 -17.54
N HIS A 114 -23.79 33.68 -17.78
CA HIS A 114 -24.76 34.23 -16.83
C HIS A 114 -25.88 33.23 -16.53
N SER A 115 -26.53 32.68 -17.56
CA SER A 115 -27.63 31.72 -17.38
C SER A 115 -27.20 30.46 -16.63
N ASN A 116 -26.03 29.90 -16.97
CA ASN A 116 -25.49 28.72 -16.30
C ASN A 116 -25.13 29.00 -14.84
N LEU A 117 -24.56 30.18 -14.55
CA LEU A 117 -24.18 30.58 -13.20
C LEU A 117 -25.41 30.76 -12.31
N ILE A 118 -26.43 31.48 -12.79
CA ILE A 118 -27.68 31.65 -12.04
C ILE A 118 -28.35 30.30 -11.78
N ALA A 119 -28.50 29.47 -12.81
CA ALA A 119 -29.10 28.14 -12.65
C ALA A 119 -28.33 27.26 -11.65
N SER A 120 -27.00 27.29 -11.68
CA SER A 120 -26.19 26.56 -10.70
C SER A 120 -26.37 27.12 -9.29
N MET A 121 -26.37 28.44 -9.12
CA MET A 121 -26.58 29.06 -7.80
C MET A 121 -27.96 28.72 -7.22
N GLU A 122 -29.02 28.80 -8.04
CA GLU A 122 -30.38 28.39 -7.66
C GLU A 122 -30.41 26.92 -7.22
N GLU A 123 -29.76 26.01 -7.97
CA GLU A 123 -29.65 24.60 -7.58
C GLU A 123 -28.96 24.43 -6.22
N TYR A 124 -27.86 25.15 -5.97
CA TYR A 124 -27.17 25.11 -4.69
C TYR A 124 -28.06 25.65 -3.56
N GLU A 125 -28.74 26.77 -3.75
CA GLU A 125 -29.66 27.36 -2.78
C GLU A 125 -30.83 26.42 -2.45
N GLU A 126 -31.44 25.79 -3.46
CA GLU A 126 -32.51 24.78 -3.29
C GLU A 126 -32.02 23.55 -2.51
N ASN A 127 -30.75 23.20 -2.64
CA ASN A 127 -30.09 22.12 -1.89
C ASN A 127 -29.47 22.58 -0.55
N GLY A 128 -29.85 23.76 -0.06
CA GLY A 128 -29.51 24.25 1.28
C GLY A 128 -28.12 24.88 1.41
N TYR A 129 -27.54 25.37 0.31
CA TYR A 129 -26.28 26.11 0.32
C TYR A 129 -26.46 27.48 1.00
N PRO A 130 -25.81 27.73 2.16
CA PRO A 130 -26.15 28.89 3.00
C PRO A 130 -25.29 30.12 2.75
N TYR A 131 -24.40 30.09 1.75
CA TYR A 131 -23.36 31.10 1.59
C TYR A 131 -23.69 32.10 0.49
N ASP A 132 -23.29 33.35 0.72
CA ASP A 132 -23.39 34.49 -0.20
C ASP A 132 -22.22 34.56 -1.21
N PHE A 133 -21.53 33.44 -1.41
CA PHE A 133 -20.39 33.33 -2.33
C PHE A 133 -20.40 31.97 -3.02
N TYR A 134 -19.83 31.89 -4.21
CA TYR A 134 -19.73 30.67 -5.00
C TYR A 134 -18.28 30.43 -5.43
N ILE A 135 -17.74 29.25 -5.16
CA ILE A 135 -16.33 28.93 -5.44
C ILE A 135 -16.22 27.99 -6.62
N THR A 136 -15.40 28.35 -7.60
CA THR A 136 -15.11 27.50 -8.75
C THR A 136 -13.68 27.66 -9.22
N SER A 137 -13.10 26.55 -9.69
CA SER A 137 -11.81 26.52 -10.37
C SER A 137 -12.01 26.61 -11.88
N VAL A 138 -11.04 27.22 -12.57
CA VAL A 138 -11.06 27.34 -14.03
C VAL A 138 -9.66 27.07 -14.60
N SER A 139 -9.62 26.23 -15.62
CA SER A 139 -8.43 25.90 -16.39
C SER A 139 -8.40 26.72 -17.69
N GLY A 140 -7.21 27.00 -18.26
CA GLY A 140 -7.13 27.83 -19.46
C GLY A 140 -7.78 27.22 -20.71
N VAL A 141 -7.92 25.90 -20.75
CA VAL A 141 -8.78 25.14 -21.68
C VAL A 141 -9.49 24.04 -20.90
N PHE A 142 -10.57 23.50 -21.45
CA PHE A 142 -11.34 22.42 -20.83
C PHE A 142 -10.63 21.06 -21.02
N SER A 143 -9.46 20.89 -20.40
CA SER A 143 -8.61 19.69 -20.44
C SER A 143 -7.59 19.73 -19.30
N ASP A 144 -7.03 18.58 -18.98
CA ASP A 144 -5.85 18.48 -18.13
C ASP A 144 -4.62 19.08 -18.83
N ASN A 145 -3.60 19.44 -18.04
CA ASN A 145 -2.37 20.09 -18.51
C ASN A 145 -2.65 21.38 -19.30
N ALA A 146 -3.71 22.11 -18.94
CA ALA A 146 -4.14 23.32 -19.63
C ALA A 146 -3.06 24.42 -19.58
N PRO A 147 -2.82 25.14 -20.69
CA PRO A 147 -1.96 26.32 -20.69
C PRO A 147 -2.64 27.49 -19.96
N ILE A 148 -1.86 28.50 -19.63
CA ILE A 148 -2.39 29.78 -19.12
C ILE A 148 -3.26 30.45 -20.21
N ASN A 149 -4.42 31.00 -19.83
CA ASN A 149 -5.33 31.71 -20.74
C ASN A 149 -5.71 33.10 -20.22
N PRO A 150 -5.12 34.18 -20.77
CA PRO A 150 -5.44 35.56 -20.38
C PRO A 150 -6.89 35.97 -20.63
N SER A 151 -7.59 35.34 -21.60
CA SER A 151 -8.99 35.66 -21.91
C SER A 151 -9.94 35.41 -20.74
N ILE A 152 -9.54 34.61 -19.74
CA ILE A 152 -10.32 34.45 -18.50
C ILE A 152 -10.53 35.82 -17.82
N ALA A 153 -9.48 36.63 -17.73
CA ALA A 153 -9.57 37.95 -17.11
C ALA A 153 -10.46 38.90 -17.92
N ASP A 154 -10.36 38.85 -19.25
CA ASP A 154 -11.21 39.64 -20.14
C ASP A 154 -12.69 39.24 -20.00
N THR A 155 -13.00 37.93 -19.96
CA THR A 155 -14.36 37.43 -19.74
C THR A 155 -14.90 37.91 -18.40
N VAL A 156 -14.11 37.83 -17.32
CA VAL A 156 -14.51 38.29 -15.99
C VAL A 156 -14.79 39.81 -15.99
N ALA A 157 -13.95 40.60 -16.64
CA ALA A 157 -14.15 42.05 -16.76
C ALA A 157 -15.44 42.40 -17.52
N LEU A 158 -15.66 41.77 -18.68
CA LEU A 158 -16.86 41.98 -19.51
C LEU A 158 -18.13 41.50 -18.81
N PHE A 159 -18.06 40.36 -18.11
CA PHE A 159 -19.18 39.85 -17.33
C PHE A 159 -19.56 40.84 -16.23
N ASN A 160 -18.59 41.34 -15.47
CA ASN A 160 -18.82 42.29 -14.39
C ASN A 160 -19.32 43.65 -14.89
N GLU A 161 -18.92 44.10 -16.09
CA GLU A 161 -19.47 45.31 -16.71
C GLU A 161 -21.00 45.22 -16.92
N LYS A 162 -21.49 44.01 -17.22
CA LYS A 162 -22.90 43.78 -17.58
C LYS A 162 -23.78 43.28 -16.44
N TYR A 163 -23.25 42.44 -15.54
CA TYR A 163 -24.04 41.67 -14.56
C TYR A 163 -23.64 41.88 -13.10
N SER A 164 -22.74 42.84 -12.81
CA SER A 164 -22.22 43.04 -11.43
C SER A 164 -23.27 43.42 -10.39
N GLU A 165 -24.44 43.95 -10.80
CA GLU A 165 -25.56 44.21 -9.90
C GLU A 165 -26.21 42.93 -9.37
N GLU A 166 -26.10 41.82 -10.11
CA GLU A 166 -26.63 40.51 -9.73
C GLU A 166 -25.54 39.63 -9.08
N VAL A 167 -24.41 39.48 -9.77
CA VAL A 167 -23.29 38.63 -9.32
C VAL A 167 -21.96 39.17 -9.84
N THR A 168 -20.96 39.21 -8.97
CA THR A 168 -19.61 39.68 -9.32
C THR A 168 -18.62 38.52 -9.34
N LEU A 169 -17.96 38.32 -10.48
CA LEU A 169 -16.87 37.36 -10.61
C LEU A 169 -15.56 37.98 -10.11
N ARG A 170 -14.83 37.26 -9.27
CA ARG A 170 -13.52 37.68 -8.75
C ARG A 170 -12.50 36.57 -8.93
N MET A 171 -11.42 36.87 -9.64
CA MET A 171 -10.24 36.00 -9.67
C MET A 171 -9.44 36.18 -8.37
N VAL A 172 -9.10 35.07 -7.72
CA VAL A 172 -8.39 35.05 -6.44
C VAL A 172 -7.34 33.96 -6.41
N THR A 173 -6.27 34.19 -5.67
CA THR A 173 -5.35 33.15 -5.20
C THR A 173 -6.00 32.34 -4.07
N LEU A 174 -5.45 31.17 -3.74
CA LEU A 174 -5.94 30.35 -2.60
C LEU A 174 -5.85 31.09 -1.26
N GLN A 175 -4.81 31.92 -1.08
CA GLN A 175 -4.67 32.73 0.12
C GLN A 175 -5.77 33.79 0.22
N GLU A 176 -6.05 34.51 -0.87
CA GLU A 176 -7.15 35.47 -0.91
C GLU A 176 -8.52 34.80 -0.72
N LEU A 177 -8.72 33.61 -1.30
CA LEU A 177 -9.92 32.81 -1.07
C LEU A 177 -10.10 32.49 0.42
N TYR A 178 -9.06 31.97 1.07
CA TYR A 178 -9.08 31.66 2.49
C TYR A 178 -9.42 32.90 3.33
N ASP A 179 -8.79 34.04 3.06
CA ASP A 179 -9.04 35.28 3.79
C ASP A 179 -10.48 35.78 3.64
N LEU A 180 -11.11 35.56 2.48
CA LEU A 180 -12.49 35.93 2.20
C LEU A 180 -13.52 35.06 2.94
N ILE A 181 -13.24 33.75 3.08
CA ILE A 181 -14.26 32.80 3.56
C ILE A 181 -14.10 32.42 5.03
N ARG A 182 -12.89 32.46 5.60
CA ARG A 182 -12.60 31.86 6.93
C ARG A 182 -13.52 32.33 8.07
N ASN A 183 -13.91 33.61 8.06
CA ASN A 183 -14.81 34.17 9.07
C ASN A 183 -16.27 33.77 8.83
N LYS A 184 -16.66 33.60 7.56
CA LYS A 184 -18.02 33.17 7.17
C LYS A 184 -18.27 31.70 7.50
N VAL A 185 -17.21 30.88 7.53
CA VAL A 185 -17.26 29.45 7.80
C VAL A 185 -16.66 29.07 9.15
N ALA A 186 -16.53 30.02 10.07
CA ALA A 186 -15.92 29.79 11.39
C ALA A 186 -16.65 28.74 12.24
N GLU A 187 -17.95 28.58 12.00
CA GLU A 187 -18.83 27.59 12.67
C GLU A 187 -18.95 26.27 11.89
N ALA A 188 -18.09 26.04 10.89
CA ALA A 188 -18.10 24.79 10.12
C ALA A 188 -17.87 23.58 11.05
N PRO A 189 -18.50 22.43 10.75
CA PRO A 189 -18.36 21.23 11.58
C PRO A 189 -16.91 20.73 11.63
N VAL A 190 -16.56 20.08 12.74
CA VAL A 190 -15.25 19.45 12.93
C VAL A 190 -15.37 17.96 12.65
N TYR A 191 -14.49 17.43 11.79
CA TYR A 191 -14.38 16.00 11.52
C TYR A 191 -12.96 15.50 11.80
N ARG A 192 -12.87 14.22 12.15
CA ARG A 192 -11.64 13.45 12.35
C ARG A 192 -11.65 12.22 11.46
N GLY A 193 -10.50 11.57 11.32
CA GLY A 193 -10.32 10.38 10.50
C GLY A 193 -9.81 10.69 9.09
N ALA A 194 -9.61 9.64 8.29
CA ALA A 194 -9.08 9.74 6.94
C ALA A 194 -10.12 10.24 5.92
N ILE A 195 -9.64 11.01 4.93
CA ILE A 195 -10.35 11.21 3.66
C ILE A 195 -9.93 10.04 2.76
N ASN A 196 -10.55 8.87 2.94
CA ASN A 196 -10.09 7.66 2.27
C ASN A 196 -10.18 7.80 0.74
N ASP A 197 -9.10 7.44 0.05
CA ASP A 197 -8.91 7.73 -1.37
C ASP A 197 -9.58 6.68 -2.27
N TRP A 198 -10.44 7.15 -3.16
CA TRP A 198 -11.06 6.32 -4.20
C TRP A 198 -10.10 5.95 -5.32
N TRP A 199 -9.02 6.70 -5.52
CA TRP A 199 -8.06 6.44 -6.60
C TRP A 199 -6.80 5.71 -6.10
N GLY A 200 -6.75 5.39 -4.81
CA GLY A 200 -5.67 4.64 -4.19
C GLY A 200 -5.47 3.25 -4.81
N ASN A 201 -6.50 2.67 -5.45
CA ASN A 201 -6.39 1.40 -6.17
C ASN A 201 -5.45 1.47 -7.39
N GLY A 202 -5.13 2.68 -7.87
CA GLY A 202 -4.17 2.91 -8.95
C GLY A 202 -2.78 2.32 -8.71
N VAL A 203 -2.35 2.23 -7.44
CA VAL A 203 -1.04 1.65 -7.09
C VAL A 203 -0.92 0.20 -7.58
N GLY A 204 -2.04 -0.54 -7.63
CA GLY A 204 -2.09 -1.92 -8.10
C GLY A 204 -1.86 -2.08 -9.59
N SER A 205 -1.85 -1.00 -10.39
CA SER A 205 -1.57 -1.06 -11.82
C SER A 205 -0.09 -1.19 -12.14
N THR A 206 0.80 -0.89 -11.20
CA THR A 206 2.27 -1.01 -11.40
C THR A 206 2.93 -1.84 -10.29
N PRO A 207 2.45 -3.06 -10.02
CA PRO A 207 2.78 -3.82 -8.81
C PRO A 207 4.29 -4.07 -8.67
N TYR A 208 4.98 -4.32 -9.78
CA TYR A 208 6.44 -4.53 -9.82
C TYR A 208 7.23 -3.28 -9.38
N ALA A 209 6.82 -2.10 -9.89
CA ALA A 209 7.46 -0.84 -9.54
C ALA A 209 7.10 -0.43 -8.11
N VAL A 210 5.86 -0.69 -7.67
CA VAL A 210 5.42 -0.41 -6.30
C VAL A 210 6.20 -1.25 -5.31
N LYS A 211 6.38 -2.54 -5.58
CA LYS A 211 7.25 -3.41 -4.78
C LYS A 211 8.66 -2.82 -4.63
N HIS A 212 9.25 -2.39 -5.75
CA HIS A 212 10.59 -1.82 -5.75
C HIS A 212 10.67 -0.49 -4.97
N TYR A 213 9.65 0.36 -5.12
CA TYR A 213 9.48 1.58 -4.35
C TYR A 213 9.30 1.32 -2.85
N LYS A 214 8.49 0.35 -2.46
CA LYS A 214 8.29 -0.06 -1.06
C LYS A 214 9.58 -0.52 -0.41
N GLU A 215 10.42 -1.24 -1.16
CA GLU A 215 11.75 -1.59 -0.70
C GLU A 215 12.66 -0.38 -0.51
N ALA A 216 12.61 0.62 -1.40
CA ALA A 216 13.32 1.89 -1.21
C ALA A 216 12.90 2.60 0.07
N VAL A 217 11.58 2.67 0.35
CA VAL A 217 11.03 3.28 1.57
C VAL A 217 11.52 2.56 2.82
N ARG A 218 11.50 1.22 2.81
CA ARG A 218 12.01 0.41 3.92
C ARG A 218 13.51 0.62 4.11
N LEU A 219 14.30 0.57 3.03
CA LEU A 219 15.75 0.81 3.08
C LEU A 219 16.07 2.18 3.66
N ASN A 220 15.33 3.22 3.25
CA ASN A 220 15.47 4.56 3.80
C ASN A 220 15.25 4.55 5.32
N ARG A 221 14.16 3.94 5.79
CA ARG A 221 13.86 3.84 7.24
C ARG A 221 14.89 3.01 8.01
N ILE A 222 15.45 1.97 7.40
CA ILE A 222 16.58 1.22 7.97
C ILE A 222 17.80 2.14 8.08
N CYS A 223 18.11 2.92 7.04
CA CYS A 223 19.23 3.86 7.09
C CYS A 223 19.04 4.88 8.20
N ASP A 224 17.85 5.46 8.36
CA ASP A 224 17.58 6.41 9.44
C ASP A 224 17.93 5.82 10.83
N ARG A 225 17.65 4.52 11.06
CA ARG A 225 18.04 3.79 12.29
C ARG A 225 19.54 3.55 12.42
N LEU A 226 20.22 3.23 11.31
CA LEU A 226 21.67 3.02 11.32
C LEU A 226 22.43 4.35 11.52
N GLU A 227 21.90 5.44 10.99
CA GLU A 227 22.49 6.77 11.10
C GLU A 227 22.41 7.32 12.54
N GLU A 228 21.40 6.93 13.34
CA GLU A 228 21.38 7.18 14.80
C GLU A 228 22.64 6.64 15.50
N LYS A 229 23.26 5.58 14.94
CA LYS A 229 24.44 4.92 15.51
C LYS A 229 25.75 5.51 15.00
N THR A 230 25.83 5.80 13.70
CA THR A 230 27.06 6.33 13.09
C THR A 230 27.19 7.84 13.23
N GLY A 231 26.07 8.56 13.39
CA GLY A 231 26.01 10.02 13.36
C GLY A 231 26.30 10.63 11.99
N VAL A 232 26.35 9.83 10.92
CA VAL A 232 26.69 10.27 9.56
C VAL A 232 25.45 10.28 8.68
N HIS A 233 25.07 11.47 8.21
CA HIS A 233 23.90 11.67 7.35
C HIS A 233 24.31 12.16 5.95
N ASN A 234 24.02 11.39 4.91
CA ASN A 234 24.30 11.79 3.53
C ASN A 234 23.14 12.60 2.95
N ALA A 235 23.21 13.93 3.11
CA ALA A 235 22.15 14.85 2.70
C ALA A 235 21.82 14.79 1.20
N GLU A 236 22.81 14.52 0.34
CA GLU A 236 22.60 14.39 -1.10
C GLU A 236 21.75 13.16 -1.43
N LEU A 237 22.08 12.00 -0.84
CA LEU A 237 21.32 10.78 -1.06
C LEU A 237 19.93 10.83 -0.41
N VAL A 238 19.78 11.47 0.76
CA VAL A 238 18.47 11.71 1.38
C VAL A 238 17.59 12.54 0.46
N LYS A 239 18.14 13.62 -0.12
CA LYS A 239 17.41 14.46 -1.08
C LYS A 239 17.08 13.69 -2.37
N ALA A 240 18.02 12.92 -2.90
CA ALA A 240 17.80 12.11 -4.10
C ALA A 240 16.70 11.06 -3.87
N TYR A 241 16.70 10.37 -2.73
CA TYR A 241 15.63 9.47 -2.34
C TYR A 241 14.29 10.20 -2.23
N GLY A 242 14.26 11.34 -1.53
CA GLY A 242 13.04 12.11 -1.27
C GLY A 242 12.40 12.62 -2.56
N ASP A 243 13.17 13.28 -3.42
CA ASP A 243 12.68 13.84 -4.69
C ASP A 243 12.13 12.74 -5.61
N ASN A 244 12.87 11.63 -5.76
CA ASN A 244 12.44 10.55 -6.65
C ASN A 244 11.26 9.75 -6.08
N SER A 245 11.20 9.55 -4.76
CA SER A 245 10.05 8.92 -4.11
C SER A 245 8.76 9.72 -4.33
N LEU A 246 8.83 11.04 -4.18
CA LEU A 246 7.70 11.93 -4.42
C LEU A 246 7.25 11.93 -5.89
N LEU A 247 8.20 11.95 -6.84
CA LEU A 247 7.88 11.89 -8.26
C LEU A 247 7.27 10.55 -8.70
N TYR A 248 7.70 9.44 -8.09
CA TYR A 248 7.08 8.14 -8.33
C TYR A 248 5.65 8.09 -7.79
N ALA A 249 5.44 8.58 -6.57
CA ALA A 249 4.15 8.55 -5.86
C ALA A 249 3.12 9.60 -6.33
N GLU A 250 3.40 10.32 -7.42
CA GLU A 250 2.40 11.15 -8.10
C GLU A 250 1.23 10.27 -8.59
N HIS A 251 0.00 10.81 -8.58
CA HIS A 251 -1.24 10.04 -8.64
C HIS A 251 -1.57 9.42 -10.02
N THR A 252 -0.83 9.74 -11.08
CA THR A 252 -1.01 9.20 -12.44
C THR A 252 -0.09 8.01 -12.69
N TRP A 253 -0.63 6.80 -12.89
CA TRP A 253 0.17 5.57 -12.96
C TRP A 253 0.49 5.05 -14.36
N GLY A 254 0.08 5.80 -15.39
CA GLY A 254 0.23 5.46 -16.80
C GLY A 254 -0.25 6.62 -17.69
N HIS A 255 -0.15 6.45 -19.01
CA HIS A 255 -0.63 7.47 -19.95
C HIS A 255 -2.15 7.35 -20.15
N SER A 256 -2.82 8.46 -20.48
CA SER A 256 -4.24 8.48 -20.87
C SER A 256 -4.63 7.53 -22.02
N ALA A 257 -3.69 7.14 -22.88
CA ALA A 257 -3.92 6.26 -24.01
C ALA A 257 -3.52 4.80 -23.71
N THR A 258 -3.22 4.45 -22.45
CA THR A 258 -2.69 3.12 -22.12
C THR A 258 -3.64 2.00 -22.54
N VAL A 259 -4.95 2.20 -22.41
CA VAL A 259 -5.95 1.18 -22.80
C VAL A 259 -6.28 1.26 -24.30
N THR A 260 -6.43 2.46 -24.85
CA THR A 260 -6.89 2.66 -26.23
C THR A 260 -5.79 2.49 -27.27
N ASN A 261 -4.53 2.77 -26.90
CA ASN A 261 -3.36 2.61 -27.76
C ASN A 261 -2.09 2.27 -26.94
N PRO A 262 -2.01 1.06 -26.34
CA PRO A 262 -0.90 0.65 -25.46
C PRO A 262 0.48 0.65 -26.14
N TYR A 263 0.50 0.57 -27.48
CA TYR A 263 1.72 0.41 -28.26
C TYR A 263 2.39 1.74 -28.63
N ASP A 264 1.75 2.88 -28.34
CA ASP A 264 2.33 4.18 -28.65
C ASP A 264 3.65 4.36 -27.88
N THR A 265 4.65 4.89 -28.58
CA THR A 265 5.97 5.13 -27.99
C THR A 265 5.89 6.12 -26.83
N MET A 266 4.96 7.08 -26.86
CA MET A 266 4.80 8.00 -25.72
C MET A 266 4.26 7.29 -24.48
N VAL A 267 3.31 6.35 -24.65
CA VAL A 267 2.72 5.56 -23.56
C VAL A 267 3.80 4.75 -22.86
N THR A 268 4.61 4.01 -23.63
CA THR A 268 5.69 3.18 -23.09
C THR A 268 6.84 4.00 -22.50
N ASN A 269 7.19 5.15 -23.10
CA ASN A 269 8.23 6.03 -22.55
C ASN A 269 7.84 6.67 -21.21
N LEU A 270 6.57 7.00 -21.00
CA LEU A 270 6.10 7.54 -19.71
C LEU A 270 6.15 6.47 -18.60
N ASP A 271 5.76 5.23 -18.90
CA ASP A 271 5.89 4.10 -17.97
C ASP A 271 7.36 3.90 -17.56
N MET A 272 8.27 3.85 -18.53
CA MET A 272 9.72 3.77 -18.27
C MET A 272 10.22 4.92 -17.40
N ARG A 273 9.77 6.15 -17.68
CA ARG A 273 10.18 7.33 -16.90
C ARG A 273 9.67 7.27 -15.47
N LYS A 274 8.40 6.92 -15.25
CA LYS A 274 7.83 6.82 -13.90
C LYS A 274 8.56 5.74 -13.10
N ASN A 275 8.75 4.55 -13.68
CA ASN A 275 9.49 3.45 -13.04
C ASN A 275 10.95 3.82 -12.73
N SER A 276 11.57 4.68 -13.54
CA SER A 276 12.93 5.18 -13.25
C SER A 276 13.02 5.97 -11.95
N TYR A 277 11.95 6.64 -11.51
CA TYR A 277 11.94 7.35 -10.23
C TYR A 277 11.97 6.36 -9.04
N ALA A 278 11.16 5.30 -9.07
CA ALA A 278 11.25 4.23 -8.06
C ALA A 278 12.66 3.63 -8.01
N SER A 279 13.28 3.41 -9.18
CA SER A 279 14.64 2.87 -9.26
C SER A 279 15.70 3.80 -8.68
N LYS A 280 15.64 5.10 -8.97
CA LYS A 280 16.56 6.10 -8.42
C LYS A 280 16.38 6.28 -6.90
N ALA A 281 15.14 6.24 -6.42
CA ALA A 281 14.87 6.27 -4.98
C ALA A 281 15.50 5.05 -4.29
N HIS A 282 15.33 3.86 -4.88
CA HIS A 282 15.94 2.63 -4.38
C HIS A 282 17.47 2.70 -4.41
N GLU A 283 18.08 3.13 -5.51
CA GLU A 283 19.53 3.29 -5.64
C GLU A 283 20.09 4.20 -4.53
N ALA A 284 19.48 5.36 -4.31
CA ALA A 284 19.90 6.28 -3.26
C ALA A 284 19.80 5.66 -1.86
N ALA A 285 18.70 4.97 -1.55
CA ALA A 285 18.51 4.30 -0.26
C ALA A 285 19.50 3.12 -0.07
N ALA A 286 19.77 2.35 -1.14
CA ALA A 286 20.73 1.25 -1.11
C ALA A 286 22.17 1.76 -0.93
N MET A 287 22.54 2.86 -1.60
CA MET A 287 23.85 3.51 -1.41
C MET A 287 24.03 4.01 0.02
N ARG A 288 22.99 4.63 0.62
CA ARG A 288 23.00 4.98 2.05
C ARG A 288 23.23 3.76 2.92
N LYS A 289 22.48 2.67 2.70
CA LYS A 289 22.66 1.44 3.48
C LYS A 289 24.09 0.90 3.38
N ASN A 290 24.67 0.88 2.18
CA ASN A 290 26.04 0.42 1.98
C ASN A 290 27.07 1.32 2.71
N GLU A 291 26.89 2.64 2.67
CA GLU A 291 27.72 3.59 3.44
C GLU A 291 27.63 3.31 4.95
N GLN A 292 26.41 3.11 5.47
CA GLN A 292 26.20 2.81 6.88
C GLN A 292 26.79 1.47 7.31
N CYS A 293 26.59 0.40 6.52
CA CYS A 293 27.21 -0.90 6.77
C CYS A 293 28.74 -0.78 6.78
N HIS A 294 29.33 -0.03 5.84
CA HIS A 294 30.77 0.20 5.78
C HIS A 294 31.29 0.92 7.04
N LEU A 295 30.62 2.00 7.46
CA LEU A 295 30.96 2.72 8.70
C LEU A 295 30.86 1.84 9.95
N LEU A 296 29.92 0.89 9.95
CA LEU A 296 29.74 -0.07 11.04
C LEU A 296 30.66 -1.29 10.96
N GLY A 297 31.52 -1.39 9.93
CA GLY A 297 32.59 -2.36 9.81
C GLY A 297 32.43 -3.44 8.75
N ASP A 298 31.52 -3.29 7.78
CA ASP A 298 31.39 -4.24 6.66
C ASP A 298 32.66 -4.27 5.78
N ILE A 299 33.21 -5.47 5.60
CA ILE A 299 34.42 -5.72 4.80
C ILE A 299 34.12 -6.33 3.42
N LEU A 300 32.85 -6.56 3.08
CA LEU A 300 32.37 -7.10 1.79
C LEU A 300 32.97 -8.47 1.42
N ARG A 301 33.41 -9.25 2.41
CA ARG A 301 34.01 -10.57 2.21
C ARG A 301 33.00 -11.70 2.37
N TYR A 302 31.87 -11.60 1.66
CA TYR A 302 30.78 -12.59 1.66
C TYR A 302 31.19 -13.98 1.18
N TYR A 303 32.42 -14.19 0.70
CA TYR A 303 32.98 -15.49 0.30
C TYR A 303 33.82 -16.16 1.41
N ASN A 304 34.02 -15.49 2.54
CA ASN A 304 34.79 -16.08 3.64
C ASN A 304 34.01 -17.22 4.30
N LEU A 305 34.65 -18.39 4.45
CA LEU A 305 34.08 -19.55 5.14
C LEU A 305 34.24 -19.50 6.67
N SER A 306 34.99 -18.52 7.16
CA SER A 306 35.09 -18.19 8.58
C SER A 306 35.33 -16.69 8.75
N GLY A 307 34.87 -16.13 9.87
CA GLY A 307 35.02 -14.72 10.16
C GLY A 307 34.04 -14.24 11.21
N LYS A 308 33.76 -12.95 11.21
CA LYS A 308 32.78 -12.33 12.10
C LYS A 308 31.61 -11.78 11.30
N VAL A 309 30.40 -11.97 11.81
CA VAL A 309 29.19 -11.31 11.32
C VAL A 309 28.71 -10.34 12.39
N LYS A 310 28.43 -9.10 11.99
CA LYS A 310 27.73 -8.14 12.83
C LYS A 310 26.25 -8.18 12.48
N ALA A 311 25.40 -8.21 13.50
CA ALA A 311 23.96 -8.07 13.39
C ALA A 311 23.52 -6.84 14.19
N VAL A 312 22.75 -5.96 13.54
CA VAL A 312 22.30 -4.68 14.08
C VAL A 312 20.78 -4.71 14.19
N SER A 313 20.27 -4.62 15.41
CA SER A 313 18.83 -4.46 15.66
C SER A 313 18.38 -3.05 15.27
N THR A 314 17.25 -2.98 14.57
CA THR A 314 16.56 -1.72 14.23
C THR A 314 15.33 -1.45 15.09
N SER A 315 15.06 -2.33 16.06
CA SER A 315 13.89 -2.25 16.95
C SER A 315 14.23 -1.58 18.26
N HIS A 316 13.23 -0.86 18.80
CA HIS A 316 13.29 -0.23 20.12
C HIS A 316 12.84 -1.15 21.25
N GLU A 317 12.51 -2.41 20.94
CA GLU A 317 12.11 -3.40 21.93
C GLU A 317 13.16 -4.50 22.09
N LYS A 318 13.30 -4.98 23.32
CA LYS A 318 14.05 -6.20 23.61
C LYS A 318 13.28 -7.40 23.05
N ARG A 319 13.88 -8.17 22.13
CA ARG A 319 13.21 -9.34 21.52
C ARG A 319 14.18 -10.30 20.85
N VAL A 320 13.69 -11.52 20.59
CA VAL A 320 14.39 -12.53 19.80
C VAL A 320 14.08 -12.33 18.33
N PHE A 321 15.12 -12.29 17.50
CA PHE A 321 15.01 -12.15 16.06
C PHE A 321 15.66 -13.32 15.33
N PRO A 322 15.15 -13.66 14.13
CA PRO A 322 15.95 -14.39 13.16
C PRO A 322 17.09 -13.49 12.69
N VAL A 323 18.30 -14.04 12.73
CA VAL A 323 19.51 -13.46 12.16
C VAL A 323 19.91 -14.33 10.99
N GLU A 324 20.06 -13.71 9.81
CA GLU A 324 20.43 -14.42 8.59
C GLU A 324 21.58 -13.69 7.89
N PHE A 325 22.61 -14.42 7.46
CA PHE A 325 23.66 -13.84 6.63
C PHE A 325 24.07 -14.80 5.52
N TYR A 326 24.53 -14.22 4.42
CA TYR A 326 24.84 -14.93 3.19
C TYR A 326 26.34 -15.21 3.06
N VAL A 327 26.68 -16.45 2.70
CA VAL A 327 28.03 -16.85 2.31
C VAL A 327 28.04 -17.30 0.84
N GLU A 328 28.72 -16.55 -0.02
CA GLU A 328 28.94 -16.83 -1.44
C GLU A 328 29.94 -17.98 -1.61
N THR A 329 29.42 -19.21 -1.58
CA THR A 329 30.19 -20.44 -1.78
C THR A 329 29.33 -21.50 -2.45
N MET A 330 29.95 -22.36 -3.26
CA MET A 330 29.26 -23.52 -3.84
C MET A 330 28.82 -24.55 -2.80
N SER A 331 29.51 -24.60 -1.65
CA SER A 331 29.21 -25.53 -0.56
C SER A 331 29.69 -24.95 0.77
N LEU A 332 28.84 -25.02 1.78
CA LEU A 332 29.17 -24.84 3.19
C LEU A 332 28.48 -25.99 3.93
N PRO A 333 29.18 -27.09 4.23
CA PRO A 333 28.54 -28.32 4.67
C PRO A 333 28.00 -28.22 6.11
N ALA A 334 28.68 -27.47 6.97
CA ALA A 334 28.26 -27.14 8.32
C ALA A 334 28.96 -25.85 8.75
N VAL A 335 28.37 -25.14 9.72
CA VAL A 335 28.97 -23.94 10.31
C VAL A 335 28.74 -23.97 11.81
N LYS A 336 29.71 -23.46 12.56
CA LYS A 336 29.53 -23.13 13.97
C LYS A 336 29.44 -21.62 14.08
N VAL A 337 28.41 -21.10 14.73
CA VAL A 337 28.27 -19.67 15.04
C VAL A 337 28.30 -19.49 16.55
N THR A 338 29.08 -18.53 17.06
CA THR A 338 29.22 -18.23 18.49
C THR A 338 28.99 -16.75 18.74
N ASP A 339 28.17 -16.39 19.72
CA ASP A 339 28.02 -15.00 20.18
C ASP A 339 29.31 -14.57 20.90
N ASP A 340 29.99 -13.53 20.40
CA ASP A 340 31.30 -13.09 20.90
C ASP A 340 31.23 -12.57 22.35
N LYS A 341 30.07 -12.09 22.80
CA LYS A 341 29.88 -11.50 24.13
C LYS A 341 29.53 -12.56 25.17
N THR A 342 28.68 -13.52 24.83
CA THR A 342 28.22 -14.56 25.77
C THR A 342 29.02 -15.86 25.68
N ASN A 343 29.76 -16.08 24.59
CA ASN A 343 30.38 -17.36 24.20
C ASN A 343 29.37 -18.49 23.98
N GLU A 344 28.10 -18.16 23.79
CA GLU A 344 27.06 -19.13 23.46
C GLU A 344 27.23 -19.62 22.02
N VAL A 345 27.14 -20.94 21.80
CA VAL A 345 27.12 -21.53 20.47
C VAL A 345 25.68 -21.56 19.98
N MET A 346 25.41 -20.89 18.87
CA MET A 346 24.06 -20.75 18.33
C MET A 346 23.60 -22.04 17.64
N GLU A 347 22.32 -22.34 17.75
CA GLU A 347 21.67 -23.37 16.95
C GLU A 347 21.41 -22.83 15.54
N VAL A 348 22.14 -23.35 14.55
CA VAL A 348 22.16 -22.83 13.18
C VAL A 348 21.43 -23.74 12.21
N GLN A 349 20.85 -23.13 11.18
CA GLN A 349 20.28 -23.80 10.02
C GLN A 349 20.88 -23.21 8.75
N LEU A 350 21.22 -24.10 7.81
CA LEU A 350 21.78 -23.75 6.52
C LEU A 350 20.75 -23.97 5.43
N SER A 351 20.46 -22.93 4.65
CA SER A 351 19.58 -23.02 3.48
C SER A 351 20.36 -22.83 2.20
N THR A 352 19.96 -23.53 1.14
CA THR A 352 20.53 -23.32 -0.19
C THR A 352 20.10 -21.95 -0.73
N HIS A 353 21.02 -21.28 -1.42
CA HIS A 353 20.77 -20.03 -2.13
C HIS A 353 21.39 -20.12 -3.53
N PRO A 354 20.85 -19.48 -4.59
CA PRO A 354 21.30 -19.69 -5.97
C PRO A 354 22.81 -19.61 -6.25
N ARG A 355 23.57 -18.86 -5.45
CA ARG A 355 25.04 -18.73 -5.56
C ARG A 355 25.78 -18.92 -4.24
N GLY A 356 25.12 -19.45 -3.21
CA GLY A 356 25.67 -19.49 -1.86
C GLY A 356 24.85 -20.28 -0.85
N VAL A 357 25.15 -20.05 0.42
CA VAL A 357 24.44 -20.64 1.55
C VAL A 357 23.98 -19.52 2.48
N LEU A 358 22.72 -19.58 2.89
CA LEU A 358 22.16 -18.70 3.91
C LEU A 358 22.33 -19.37 5.28
N VAL A 359 23.00 -18.68 6.21
CA VAL A 359 23.17 -19.14 7.59
C VAL A 359 22.14 -18.42 8.44
N SER A 360 21.28 -19.19 9.13
CA SER A 360 20.16 -18.67 9.91
C SER A 360 20.22 -19.17 11.36
N PHE A 361 19.91 -18.30 12.32
CA PHE A 361 19.81 -18.65 13.74
C PHE A 361 18.92 -17.63 14.47
N LEU A 362 18.57 -17.91 15.73
CA LEU A 362 17.82 -16.97 16.57
C LEU A 362 18.76 -16.30 17.58
N ALA A 363 18.63 -15.00 17.79
CA ALA A 363 19.34 -14.28 18.84
C ALA A 363 18.44 -13.24 19.51
N GLU A 364 18.56 -13.08 20.83
CA GLU A 364 17.94 -12.00 21.59
C GLU A 364 18.77 -10.72 21.45
N PHE A 365 18.11 -9.58 21.28
CA PHE A 365 18.72 -8.26 21.22
C PHE A 365 18.09 -7.34 22.26
N GLU A 366 18.90 -6.54 22.95
CA GLU A 366 18.43 -5.33 23.63
C GLU A 366 17.99 -4.26 22.59
N PRO A 367 17.20 -3.24 22.99
CA PRO A 367 16.79 -2.16 22.09
C PRO A 367 17.98 -1.55 21.33
N MET A 368 17.89 -1.53 20.00
CA MET A 368 18.91 -1.01 19.09
C MET A 368 20.32 -1.64 19.29
N GLU A 369 20.42 -2.85 19.85
CA GLU A 369 21.73 -3.48 20.13
C GLU A 369 22.48 -3.90 18.83
N GLU A 370 23.81 -3.84 18.91
CA GLU A 370 24.71 -4.48 17.95
C GLU A 370 25.33 -5.72 18.59
N LYS A 371 25.29 -6.83 17.87
CA LYS A 371 25.97 -8.07 18.25
C LYS A 371 26.95 -8.50 17.19
N THR A 372 28.02 -9.14 17.64
CA THR A 372 29.00 -9.78 16.75
C THR A 372 29.03 -11.27 17.05
N PHE A 373 29.03 -12.07 16.00
CA PHE A 373 29.12 -13.51 16.08
C PHE A 373 30.31 -14.00 15.26
N THR A 374 31.11 -14.90 15.82
CA THR A 374 32.16 -15.60 15.08
C THR A 374 31.57 -16.84 14.42
N TYR A 375 31.79 -16.99 13.12
CA TYR A 375 31.37 -18.18 12.37
C TYR A 375 32.56 -18.91 11.77
N GLU A 376 32.51 -20.24 11.78
CA GLU A 376 33.59 -21.11 11.29
C GLU A 376 33.00 -22.32 10.57
N GLU A 377 33.44 -22.57 9.34
CA GLU A 377 33.14 -23.82 8.63
C GLU A 377 33.48 -25.04 9.50
N GLN A 378 32.55 -25.98 9.53
CA GLN A 378 32.74 -27.28 10.16
C GLN A 378 32.72 -28.36 9.10
N PRO A 379 33.42 -29.49 9.33
CA PRO A 379 33.24 -30.68 8.51
C PRO A 379 31.77 -31.08 8.45
N ALA A 380 31.35 -31.64 7.31
CA ALA A 380 30.00 -32.18 7.17
C ALA A 380 29.69 -33.12 8.35
N SER A 381 28.53 -32.92 8.98
CA SER A 381 28.04 -33.88 9.97
C SER A 381 27.89 -35.25 9.29
N VAL A 382 28.44 -36.30 9.89
CA VAL A 382 28.29 -37.66 9.37
C VAL A 382 26.84 -38.08 9.57
N GLN A 383 26.01 -37.88 8.55
CA GLN A 383 24.64 -38.40 8.55
C GLN A 383 24.69 -39.89 8.22
N THR A 384 24.63 -40.73 9.24
CA THR A 384 24.28 -42.15 9.06
C THR A 384 22.77 -42.27 9.00
N LEU A 385 22.22 -42.87 7.94
CA LEU A 385 20.85 -43.39 7.98
C LEU A 385 20.76 -44.38 9.14
N PHE A 386 20.04 -44.01 10.20
CA PHE A 386 19.81 -44.87 11.34
C PHE A 386 18.74 -45.91 10.98
N THR A 387 19.09 -46.83 10.08
CA THR A 387 18.18 -47.85 9.50
C THR A 387 17.77 -48.94 10.47
N ARG A 388 18.26 -48.91 11.72
CA ARG A 388 17.94 -49.93 12.75
C ARG A 388 16.58 -49.72 13.41
N THR A 389 15.87 -48.65 13.04
CA THR A 389 14.54 -48.28 13.53
C THR A 389 13.64 -47.98 12.34
N ALA A 390 12.38 -48.42 12.37
CA ALA A 390 11.44 -48.29 11.26
C ALA A 390 10.88 -46.86 11.17
N TRP A 391 11.62 -45.95 10.52
CA TRP A 391 11.14 -44.58 10.25
C TRP A 391 11.58 -43.98 8.91
N VAL A 392 12.60 -44.56 8.25
CA VAL A 392 13.10 -44.12 6.95
C VAL A 392 13.64 -45.32 6.17
N GLY A 393 13.23 -45.47 4.91
CA GLY A 393 13.74 -46.52 4.01
C GLY A 393 14.96 -46.11 3.20
N ALA A 394 15.40 -46.97 2.28
CA ALA A 394 16.57 -46.73 1.43
C ALA A 394 16.33 -45.61 0.40
N GLU A 395 15.07 -45.42 0.02
CA GLU A 395 14.53 -44.33 -0.79
C GLU A 395 14.47 -42.99 -0.05
N ARG A 396 14.77 -42.97 1.26
CA ARG A 396 14.82 -41.78 2.14
C ARG A 396 13.48 -41.09 2.38
N VAL A 397 12.37 -41.79 2.12
CA VAL A 397 11.04 -41.33 2.48
C VAL A 397 10.84 -41.49 3.99
N ARG A 398 10.31 -40.44 4.63
CA ARG A 398 10.09 -40.36 6.09
C ARG A 398 8.60 -40.30 6.39
N ASP A 399 7.84 -41.32 6.02
CA ASP A 399 6.37 -41.37 6.07
C ASP A 399 5.80 -42.23 7.21
N ILE A 400 6.67 -42.77 8.07
CA ILE A 400 6.27 -43.67 9.16
C ILE A 400 6.15 -42.91 10.48
N ILE A 401 4.98 -43.04 11.13
CA ILE A 401 4.73 -42.52 12.49
C ILE A 401 5.73 -43.14 13.48
N ASN A 402 6.48 -42.30 14.18
CA ASN A 402 7.50 -42.73 15.12
C ASN A 402 7.74 -41.69 16.23
N THR A 403 8.59 -42.01 17.22
CA THR A 403 8.88 -41.15 18.39
C THR A 403 10.24 -40.43 18.31
N TYR A 404 10.98 -40.58 17.21
CA TYR A 404 12.35 -40.07 17.06
C TYR A 404 12.42 -38.87 16.10
N ASP A 405 11.59 -38.90 15.06
CA ASP A 405 11.29 -37.82 14.12
C ASP A 405 9.77 -37.67 14.07
N THR A 406 9.25 -36.81 14.94
CA THR A 406 7.82 -36.61 15.14
C THR A 406 7.20 -35.60 14.15
N GLU A 407 7.99 -35.10 13.20
CA GLU A 407 7.64 -33.97 12.35
C GLU A 407 7.67 -34.33 10.86
N SER A 408 8.74 -34.97 10.35
CA SER A 408 8.92 -35.18 8.91
C SER A 408 7.73 -35.85 8.22
N TYR A 409 7.12 -36.85 8.86
CA TYR A 409 5.98 -37.58 8.27
C TYR A 409 4.69 -36.75 8.19
N LYS A 410 4.62 -35.63 8.92
CA LYS A 410 3.48 -34.72 8.91
C LYS A 410 3.62 -33.63 7.86
N LEU A 411 4.84 -33.26 7.49
CA LEU A 411 5.14 -32.14 6.59
C LEU A 411 4.41 -32.17 5.24
N PRO A 412 4.15 -33.32 4.60
CA PRO A 412 3.34 -33.35 3.39
C PRO A 412 1.89 -32.88 3.58
N TYR A 413 1.39 -32.86 4.83
CA TYR A 413 -0.01 -32.60 5.18
C TYR A 413 -0.22 -31.36 6.06
N GLY A 414 0.86 -30.78 6.58
CA GLY A 414 0.80 -29.62 7.45
C GLY A 414 2.11 -29.34 8.17
N MET A 415 2.17 -28.19 8.83
CA MET A 415 3.29 -27.79 9.66
C MET A 415 2.79 -27.20 10.99
N GLU A 416 3.56 -27.40 12.05
CA GLU A 416 3.14 -27.07 13.41
C GLU A 416 4.36 -26.67 14.24
N ASN A 417 4.20 -25.62 15.06
CA ASN A 417 5.14 -25.23 16.10
C ASN A 417 4.37 -25.01 17.42
N ASP A 418 4.95 -24.32 18.41
CA ASP A 418 4.26 -24.06 19.68
C ASP A 418 3.09 -23.06 19.56
N SER A 419 3.08 -22.21 18.53
CA SER A 419 2.13 -21.10 18.38
C SER A 419 1.07 -21.34 17.29
N PHE A 420 1.44 -22.03 16.22
CA PHE A 420 0.63 -22.21 15.02
C PHE A 420 0.55 -23.68 14.61
N LYS A 421 -0.55 -24.01 13.96
CA LYS A 421 -0.69 -25.21 13.15
C LYS A 421 -1.36 -24.85 11.83
N ILE A 422 -0.76 -25.26 10.72
CA ILE A 422 -1.35 -25.13 9.39
C ILE A 422 -1.51 -26.54 8.83
N SER A 423 -2.66 -26.84 8.24
CA SER A 423 -2.92 -28.12 7.58
C SER A 423 -3.49 -27.91 6.19
N TRP A 424 -3.19 -28.83 5.30
CA TRP A 424 -3.60 -28.77 3.89
C TRP A 424 -3.79 -30.16 3.31
N LYS A 425 -4.47 -30.21 2.17
CA LYS A 425 -4.65 -31.42 1.39
C LYS A 425 -4.67 -31.08 -0.10
N VAL A 426 -3.82 -31.74 -0.88
CA VAL A 426 -3.79 -31.60 -2.34
C VAL A 426 -5.17 -31.92 -2.92
N GLY A 427 -5.66 -31.05 -3.80
CA GLY A 427 -7.02 -31.11 -4.36
C GLY A 427 -8.13 -30.51 -3.48
N GLU A 428 -7.85 -30.18 -2.21
CA GLU A 428 -8.80 -29.47 -1.32
C GLU A 428 -8.29 -28.09 -0.89
N GLY A 429 -6.98 -27.86 -0.83
CA GLY A 429 -6.37 -26.60 -0.41
C GLY A 429 -5.96 -26.56 1.06
N ILE A 430 -5.91 -25.37 1.64
CA ILE A 430 -5.68 -25.17 3.08
C ILE A 430 -6.94 -25.58 3.85
N THR A 431 -6.76 -26.44 4.86
CA THR A 431 -7.87 -26.98 5.65
C THR A 431 -7.93 -26.43 7.08
N SER A 432 -6.83 -25.88 7.59
CA SER A 432 -6.75 -25.27 8.92
C SER A 432 -5.60 -24.28 9.02
N PHE A 433 -5.82 -23.18 9.74
CA PHE A 433 -4.80 -22.24 10.19
C PHE A 433 -5.13 -21.86 11.64
N TYR A 434 -4.51 -22.58 12.57
CA TYR A 434 -4.89 -22.59 13.97
C TYR A 434 -3.87 -21.86 14.84
N ASN A 435 -4.37 -21.03 15.76
CA ASN A 435 -3.60 -20.42 16.84
C ASN A 435 -3.67 -21.31 18.07
N LYS A 436 -2.55 -21.94 18.43
CA LYS A 436 -2.45 -22.89 19.53
C LYS A 436 -2.48 -22.23 20.91
N LYS A 437 -1.99 -21.00 21.03
CA LYS A 437 -1.96 -20.26 22.30
C LYS A 437 -3.37 -19.84 22.73
N ALA A 438 -4.18 -19.37 21.78
CA ALA A 438 -5.56 -18.95 22.02
C ALA A 438 -6.59 -20.08 21.80
N GLU A 439 -6.16 -21.23 21.28
CA GLU A 439 -7.02 -22.35 20.90
C GLU A 439 -8.10 -21.98 19.86
N VAL A 440 -7.75 -21.16 18.86
CA VAL A 440 -8.68 -20.62 17.86
C VAL A 440 -8.33 -21.07 16.44
N GLU A 441 -9.33 -21.56 15.70
CA GLU A 441 -9.24 -21.75 14.25
C GLU A 441 -9.42 -20.40 13.56
N MET A 442 -8.35 -19.92 12.89
CA MET A 442 -8.33 -18.63 12.22
C MET A 442 -8.61 -18.74 10.72
N CYS A 443 -8.59 -19.94 10.13
CA CYS A 443 -8.91 -20.11 8.73
C CYS A 443 -10.40 -19.86 8.47
N LYS A 444 -10.70 -19.13 7.39
CA LYS A 444 -12.05 -18.97 6.85
C LYS A 444 -12.17 -19.75 5.54
N PRO A 445 -13.34 -20.33 5.23
CA PRO A 445 -13.54 -21.05 3.97
C PRO A 445 -13.79 -20.08 2.80
N GLY A 446 -13.76 -20.63 1.57
CA GLY A 446 -14.08 -19.90 0.34
C GLY A 446 -12.97 -18.91 -0.04
N LEU A 447 -13.33 -17.83 -0.73
CA LEU A 447 -12.36 -16.83 -1.21
C LEU A 447 -11.54 -16.17 -0.10
N GLU A 448 -11.98 -16.27 1.17
CA GLU A 448 -11.28 -15.75 2.36
C GLU A 448 -10.18 -16.68 2.89
N THR A 449 -9.96 -17.85 2.28
CA THR A 449 -8.99 -18.84 2.75
C THR A 449 -7.56 -18.28 2.75
N PHE A 450 -7.00 -18.09 3.94
CA PHE A 450 -5.64 -17.58 4.16
C PHE A 450 -4.61 -18.46 3.42
N PHE A 451 -3.54 -17.85 2.90
CA PHE A 451 -2.51 -18.49 2.06
C PHE A 451 -2.98 -19.02 0.70
N THR A 452 -4.21 -18.73 0.27
CA THR A 452 -4.75 -19.23 -1.00
C THR A 452 -5.03 -18.06 -1.96
N PRO A 453 -4.22 -17.86 -3.01
CA PRO A 453 -4.38 -16.72 -3.91
C PRO A 453 -5.70 -16.77 -4.67
N VAL A 454 -6.23 -15.59 -5.01
CA VAL A 454 -7.48 -15.42 -5.78
C VAL A 454 -7.20 -14.55 -6.99
N TYR A 455 -7.65 -15.00 -8.16
CA TYR A 455 -7.68 -14.24 -9.40
C TYR A 455 -9.12 -13.87 -9.72
N GLU A 456 -9.34 -12.62 -10.14
CA GLU A 456 -10.62 -12.15 -10.63
C GLU A 456 -10.47 -11.63 -12.06
N CYS A 457 -11.44 -11.96 -12.91
CA CYS A 457 -11.51 -11.47 -14.28
C CYS A 457 -12.93 -11.05 -14.64
N THR A 458 -13.09 -9.81 -15.13
CA THR A 458 -14.28 -9.39 -15.88
C THR A 458 -13.92 -9.37 -17.35
N LYS A 459 -14.41 -10.37 -18.08
CA LYS A 459 -14.18 -10.49 -19.51
C LYS A 459 -14.77 -9.31 -20.28
N ILE A 460 -14.00 -8.68 -21.15
CA ILE A 460 -14.46 -7.61 -22.03
C ILE A 460 -15.32 -8.22 -23.13
N ARG A 461 -16.55 -7.71 -23.28
CA ARG A 461 -17.53 -8.24 -24.24
C ARG A 461 -17.84 -7.29 -25.39
N LYS A 462 -17.60 -5.99 -25.19
CA LYS A 462 -17.90 -4.93 -26.16
C LYS A 462 -16.69 -4.02 -26.34
N ASP A 463 -16.77 -2.82 -25.77
CA ASP A 463 -15.76 -1.78 -25.86
C ASP A 463 -14.94 -1.77 -24.58
N VAL A 464 -13.61 -1.88 -24.73
CA VAL A 464 -12.67 -2.01 -23.60
C VAL A 464 -12.72 -0.78 -22.67
N TYR A 465 -12.93 0.40 -23.24
CA TYR A 465 -12.98 1.64 -22.48
C TYR A 465 -14.29 1.73 -21.70
N GLU A 466 -15.43 1.52 -22.37
CA GLU A 466 -16.74 1.61 -21.74
C GLU A 466 -16.97 0.54 -20.68
N GLU A 467 -16.54 -0.71 -20.90
CA GLU A 467 -16.68 -1.77 -19.88
C GLU A 467 -15.91 -1.41 -18.60
N ARG A 468 -14.70 -0.85 -18.73
CA ARG A 468 -13.91 -0.35 -17.60
C ARG A 468 -14.56 0.85 -16.92
N ARG A 469 -15.03 1.84 -17.69
CA ARG A 469 -15.77 3.00 -17.15
C ARG A 469 -17.01 2.57 -16.35
N LEU A 470 -17.72 1.55 -16.81
CA LEU A 470 -18.99 1.10 -16.23
C LEU A 470 -18.84 0.29 -14.93
N ILE A 471 -17.65 -0.25 -14.61
CA ILE A 471 -17.44 -0.90 -13.30
C ILE A 471 -17.54 0.11 -12.15
N GLY A 472 -17.34 1.39 -12.44
CA GLY A 472 -17.50 2.50 -11.50
C GLY A 472 -16.80 2.24 -10.16
N ARG A 473 -17.49 2.54 -9.07
CA ARG A 473 -16.99 2.44 -7.69
C ARG A 473 -16.86 1.00 -7.17
N ASN A 474 -17.48 0.03 -7.86
CA ASN A 474 -17.27 -1.38 -7.54
C ASN A 474 -15.87 -1.84 -7.91
N ILE A 475 -15.25 -1.20 -8.92
CA ILE A 475 -13.96 -1.64 -9.47
C ILE A 475 -14.00 -3.13 -9.91
N ARG A 476 -15.21 -3.61 -10.19
CA ARG A 476 -15.55 -4.99 -10.51
C ARG A 476 -16.80 -5.02 -11.37
N GLY A 477 -16.77 -5.79 -12.46
CA GLY A 477 -17.91 -5.93 -13.36
C GLY A 477 -19.01 -6.81 -12.79
N LEU A 478 -20.24 -6.62 -13.28
CA LEU A 478 -21.41 -7.43 -12.89
C LEU A 478 -21.26 -8.92 -13.25
N HIS A 479 -20.44 -9.23 -14.26
CA HIS A 479 -20.14 -10.58 -14.71
C HIS A 479 -18.70 -11.00 -14.41
N ALA A 480 -18.09 -10.39 -13.37
CA ALA A 480 -16.78 -10.81 -12.88
C ALA A 480 -16.83 -12.27 -12.41
N GLU A 481 -15.82 -13.05 -12.79
CA GLU A 481 -15.61 -14.42 -12.33
C GLU A 481 -14.39 -14.46 -11.40
N GLN A 482 -14.53 -15.16 -10.27
CA GLN A 482 -13.46 -15.36 -9.29
C GLN A 482 -12.96 -16.79 -9.33
N TYR A 483 -11.65 -16.94 -9.35
CA TYR A 483 -10.94 -18.21 -9.37
C TYR A 483 -10.00 -18.26 -8.16
N GLN A 484 -10.17 -19.25 -7.31
CA GLN A 484 -9.27 -19.50 -6.20
C GLN A 484 -8.23 -20.55 -6.60
N GLY A 485 -7.02 -20.44 -6.08
CA GLY A 485 -5.93 -21.38 -6.40
C GLY A 485 -6.26 -22.81 -5.96
N ASP A 486 -6.14 -23.75 -6.89
CA ASP A 486 -6.25 -25.18 -6.62
C ASP A 486 -4.89 -25.74 -6.20
N LEU A 487 -4.75 -26.21 -4.94
CA LEU A 487 -3.51 -26.81 -4.47
C LEU A 487 -3.21 -28.12 -5.22
N LYS A 488 -2.15 -28.15 -6.05
CA LYS A 488 -1.75 -29.32 -6.85
C LYS A 488 -0.54 -30.06 -6.30
N ASP A 489 0.38 -29.37 -5.62
CA ASP A 489 1.62 -29.96 -5.14
C ASP A 489 2.10 -29.26 -3.86
N VAL A 490 2.86 -30.00 -3.05
CA VAL A 490 3.46 -29.52 -1.80
C VAL A 490 4.92 -29.94 -1.78
N ARG A 491 5.82 -28.98 -1.59
CA ARG A 491 7.27 -29.22 -1.58
C ARG A 491 7.90 -28.71 -0.31
N ILE A 492 8.63 -29.58 0.37
CA ILE A 492 9.39 -29.21 1.56
C ILE A 492 10.72 -28.63 1.07
N LEU A 493 10.88 -27.31 1.19
CA LEU A 493 12.07 -26.61 0.72
C LEU A 493 13.20 -26.63 1.75
N ASP A 494 12.84 -26.52 3.02
CA ASP A 494 13.79 -26.53 4.14
C ASP A 494 13.12 -27.09 5.40
N HIS A 495 13.86 -27.85 6.18
CA HIS A 495 13.42 -28.38 7.46
C HIS A 495 14.64 -28.57 8.36
N GLY A 496 14.69 -27.77 9.42
CA GLY A 496 15.82 -27.76 10.34
C GLY A 496 15.44 -27.18 11.70
N PRO A 497 16.44 -26.95 12.56
CA PRO A 497 16.21 -26.60 13.97
C PRO A 497 15.65 -25.19 14.18
N VAL A 498 15.82 -24.27 13.22
CA VAL A 498 15.39 -22.86 13.35
C VAL A 498 14.00 -22.66 12.76
N PHE A 499 13.74 -23.21 11.58
CA PHE A 499 12.46 -23.08 10.88
C PHE A 499 12.20 -24.24 9.93
N THR A 500 10.94 -24.34 9.50
CA THR A 500 10.52 -25.18 8.37
C THR A 500 9.96 -24.30 7.25
N LYS A 501 10.32 -24.59 6.00
CA LYS A 501 9.89 -23.88 4.79
C LYS A 501 9.21 -24.84 3.82
N VAL A 502 7.95 -24.56 3.48
CA VAL A 502 7.13 -25.36 2.56
C VAL A 502 6.62 -24.48 1.42
N GLU A 503 6.66 -24.99 0.20
CA GLU A 503 6.03 -24.41 -0.98
C GLU A 503 4.73 -25.15 -1.29
N LEU A 504 3.65 -24.39 -1.45
CA LEU A 504 2.35 -24.82 -1.90
C LEU A 504 2.16 -24.36 -3.35
N VAL A 505 2.07 -25.28 -4.29
CA VAL A 505 1.94 -24.96 -5.72
C VAL A 505 0.48 -25.05 -6.13
N PHE A 506 -0.02 -23.97 -6.74
CA PHE A 506 -1.41 -23.83 -7.16
C PHE A 506 -1.52 -23.79 -8.68
N ASP A 507 -2.57 -24.40 -9.21
CA ASP A 507 -3.11 -23.97 -10.50
C ASP A 507 -4.05 -22.79 -10.24
N LEU A 508 -3.83 -21.68 -10.94
CA LEU A 508 -4.65 -20.48 -10.82
C LEU A 508 -4.86 -19.87 -12.21
N GLU A 509 -6.12 -19.59 -12.54
CA GLU A 509 -6.51 -18.93 -13.79
C GLU A 509 -5.75 -17.60 -13.98
N GLY A 510 -5.43 -17.26 -15.23
CA GLY A 510 -4.68 -16.03 -15.54
C GLY A 510 -3.20 -16.05 -15.13
N THR A 511 -2.66 -17.19 -14.69
CA THR A 511 -1.25 -17.35 -14.32
C THR A 511 -0.58 -18.49 -15.09
N TYR A 512 0.71 -18.31 -15.41
CA TYR A 512 1.60 -19.37 -15.87
C TYR A 512 2.18 -20.17 -14.69
N TYR A 513 2.32 -19.52 -13.53
CA TYR A 513 2.83 -20.12 -12.30
C TYR A 513 2.26 -19.38 -11.09
N SER A 514 1.92 -20.13 -10.04
CA SER A 514 1.34 -19.62 -8.80
C SER A 514 1.79 -20.52 -7.64
N SER A 515 2.57 -20.00 -6.69
CA SER A 515 2.93 -20.73 -5.48
C SER A 515 3.00 -19.84 -4.25
N VAL A 516 2.70 -20.39 -3.08
CA VAL A 516 2.88 -19.73 -1.79
C VAL A 516 3.94 -20.48 -1.01
N ILE A 517 4.97 -19.78 -0.60
CA ILE A 517 6.04 -20.33 0.21
C ILE A 517 5.88 -19.84 1.65
N ILE A 518 5.71 -20.77 2.58
CA ILE A 518 5.50 -20.51 4.01
C ILE A 518 6.76 -20.91 4.77
N LYS A 519 7.32 -19.98 5.55
CA LYS A 519 8.42 -20.18 6.48
C LYS A 519 7.90 -20.00 7.91
N MET A 520 7.84 -21.08 8.67
CA MET A 520 7.41 -21.07 10.07
C MET A 520 8.61 -21.27 10.98
N TYR A 521 8.86 -20.33 11.89
CA TYR A 521 9.96 -20.41 12.85
C TYR A 521 9.58 -21.34 14.00
N ASN A 522 10.45 -22.28 14.36
CA ASN A 522 10.10 -23.33 15.33
C ASN A 522 9.85 -22.77 16.74
N LYS A 523 10.63 -21.75 17.14
CA LYS A 523 10.63 -21.16 18.49
C LYS A 523 10.05 -19.74 18.56
N LEU A 524 9.49 -19.22 17.47
CA LEU A 524 8.88 -17.89 17.44
C LEU A 524 7.39 -17.99 17.07
N PRO A 525 6.52 -17.13 17.63
CA PRO A 525 5.14 -16.98 17.19
C PRO A 525 5.07 -16.19 15.87
N LYS A 526 5.94 -16.52 14.91
CA LYS A 526 6.11 -15.81 13.64
C LYS A 526 6.11 -16.75 12.43
N ILE A 527 5.43 -16.31 11.38
CA ILE A 527 5.43 -16.89 10.03
C ILE A 527 5.84 -15.79 9.05
N GLU A 528 6.71 -16.12 8.11
CA GLU A 528 6.97 -15.31 6.92
C GLU A 528 6.48 -16.10 5.72
N PHE A 529 5.79 -15.44 4.78
CA PHE A 529 5.37 -16.12 3.57
C PHE A 529 5.47 -15.22 2.34
N SER A 530 5.61 -15.84 1.18
CA SER A 530 5.73 -15.13 -0.08
C SER A 530 4.84 -15.77 -1.14
N TYR A 531 4.18 -14.93 -1.92
CA TYR A 531 3.43 -15.36 -3.09
C TYR A 531 4.29 -15.17 -4.35
N HIS A 532 4.59 -16.28 -5.04
CA HIS A 532 5.33 -16.31 -6.29
C HIS A 532 4.32 -16.44 -7.42
N ILE A 533 4.36 -15.50 -8.36
CA ILE A 533 3.43 -15.45 -9.49
C ILE A 533 4.18 -15.22 -10.79
N ALA A 534 3.73 -15.91 -11.83
CA ALA A 534 4.01 -15.57 -13.23
C ALA A 534 2.68 -15.22 -13.90
N LYS A 535 2.35 -13.94 -13.99
CA LYS A 535 1.09 -13.46 -14.54
C LYS A 535 1.12 -13.50 -16.07
N THR A 536 0.06 -14.00 -16.70
CA THR A 536 -0.09 -13.94 -18.17
C THR A 536 -0.64 -12.58 -18.59
N LEU A 537 -0.30 -12.14 -19.80
CA LEU A 537 -0.91 -10.95 -20.40
C LEU A 537 -2.42 -11.16 -20.59
N SER A 538 -3.20 -10.13 -20.29
CA SER A 538 -4.64 -10.08 -20.48
C SER A 538 -5.07 -8.64 -20.81
N GLU A 539 -6.01 -8.50 -21.74
CA GLU A 539 -6.69 -7.23 -22.02
C GLU A 539 -7.98 -7.08 -21.20
N ASP A 540 -8.44 -8.16 -20.56
CA ASP A 540 -9.61 -8.17 -19.70
C ASP A 540 -9.37 -7.35 -18.42
N ILE A 541 -10.44 -7.01 -17.70
CA ILE A 541 -10.33 -6.33 -16.41
C ILE A 541 -9.98 -7.40 -15.37
N GLU A 542 -8.79 -7.34 -14.81
CA GLU A 542 -8.30 -8.37 -13.91
C GLU A 542 -7.73 -7.82 -12.60
N SER A 543 -7.76 -8.68 -11.59
CA SER A 543 -7.20 -8.42 -10.27
C SER A 543 -6.64 -9.70 -9.65
N VAL A 544 -5.58 -9.57 -8.85
CA VAL A 544 -5.03 -10.67 -8.04
C VAL A 544 -5.04 -10.26 -6.58
N PHE A 545 -5.53 -11.15 -5.74
CA PHE A 545 -5.66 -10.96 -4.30
C PHE A 545 -4.96 -12.07 -3.52
N MET A 546 -4.41 -11.71 -2.37
CA MET A 546 -4.02 -12.66 -1.33
C MET A 546 -4.93 -12.46 -0.11
N PRO A 547 -5.77 -13.43 0.25
CA PRO A 547 -6.64 -13.33 1.43
C PRO A 547 -5.82 -13.18 2.71
N LEU A 548 -6.18 -12.18 3.51
CA LEU A 548 -5.59 -11.87 4.82
C LEU A 548 -6.64 -11.89 5.93
N ALA A 549 -7.84 -12.42 5.65
CA ALA A 549 -8.95 -12.48 6.58
C ALA A 549 -8.74 -13.58 7.62
N LEU A 550 -8.87 -13.23 8.91
CA LEU A 550 -8.81 -14.18 10.01
C LEU A 550 -10.21 -14.39 10.60
N ASN A 551 -10.52 -15.62 11.00
CA ASN A 551 -11.76 -15.98 11.68
C ASN A 551 -11.76 -15.50 13.14
N LEU A 552 -11.79 -14.18 13.33
CA LEU A 552 -11.73 -13.51 14.62
C LEU A 552 -12.85 -12.45 14.69
N PRO A 553 -14.12 -12.85 14.90
CA PRO A 553 -15.27 -11.93 14.81
C PRO A 553 -15.18 -10.75 15.80
N ASP A 554 -14.57 -10.98 16.95
CA ASP A 554 -14.40 -9.95 17.99
C ASP A 554 -13.18 -9.05 17.77
N ALA A 555 -12.31 -9.34 16.78
CA ALA A 555 -11.10 -8.57 16.56
C ALA A 555 -11.39 -7.17 16.01
N GLU A 556 -10.73 -6.16 16.57
CA GLU A 556 -10.66 -4.82 15.98
C GLU A 556 -9.49 -4.78 15.00
N VAL A 557 -9.75 -4.28 13.78
CA VAL A 557 -8.75 -4.14 12.73
C VAL A 557 -8.26 -2.70 12.68
N SER A 558 -6.95 -2.51 12.70
CA SER A 558 -6.34 -1.20 12.50
C SER A 558 -5.26 -1.25 11.42
N ILE A 559 -5.08 -0.14 10.71
CA ILE A 559 -3.99 0.09 9.74
C ILE A 559 -3.27 1.40 10.07
N GLN A 560 -2.10 1.60 9.49
CA GLN A 560 -1.40 2.88 9.52
C GLN A 560 -1.60 3.61 8.17
N ASN A 561 -2.10 4.84 8.23
CA ASN A 561 -2.45 5.68 7.08
C ASN A 561 -1.56 6.93 7.06
N GLY A 562 -0.40 6.83 6.40
CA GLY A 562 0.59 7.91 6.38
C GLY A 562 1.22 8.18 7.74
N GLY A 563 1.45 7.16 8.55
CA GLY A 563 2.03 7.29 9.89
C GLY A 563 1.00 7.41 11.02
N VAL A 564 -0.29 7.57 10.71
CA VAL A 564 -1.36 7.71 11.72
C VAL A 564 -2.24 6.46 11.75
N ALA A 565 -2.50 5.92 12.93
CA ALA A 565 -3.36 4.73 13.07
C ALA A 565 -4.83 5.06 12.78
N MET A 566 -5.54 4.16 12.09
CA MET A 566 -7.00 4.22 11.93
C MET A 566 -7.62 2.83 11.94
N ARG A 567 -8.88 2.78 12.36
CA ARG A 567 -9.78 1.65 12.14
C ARG A 567 -10.57 1.86 10.84
N PRO A 568 -10.36 1.00 9.83
CA PRO A 568 -11.18 1.00 8.61
C PRO A 568 -12.68 0.93 8.94
N GLY A 569 -13.50 1.67 8.21
CA GLY A 569 -14.94 1.83 8.43
C GLY A 569 -15.37 2.75 9.58
N ILE A 570 -14.45 3.16 10.48
CA ILE A 570 -14.77 3.91 11.71
C ILE A 570 -14.03 5.25 11.76
N ASP A 571 -12.70 5.25 11.68
CA ASP A 571 -11.89 6.47 11.85
C ASP A 571 -11.69 7.18 10.49
N GLN A 572 -12.80 7.58 9.87
CA GLN A 572 -12.87 8.16 8.53
C GLN A 572 -13.94 9.25 8.46
N LEU A 573 -13.85 10.12 7.47
CA LEU A 573 -14.95 11.05 7.20
C LEU A 573 -16.18 10.27 6.70
N PRO A 574 -17.40 10.60 7.16
CA PRO A 574 -18.62 10.02 6.58
C PRO A 574 -18.66 10.21 5.06
N GLY A 575 -19.29 9.30 4.33
CA GLY A 575 -19.45 9.39 2.87
C GLY A 575 -18.24 8.95 2.03
N THR A 576 -17.12 8.57 2.65
CA THR A 576 -15.93 8.07 1.92
C THR A 576 -16.02 6.59 1.53
N ASN A 577 -15.09 6.16 0.68
CA ASN A 577 -14.88 4.77 0.28
C ASN A 577 -14.62 3.84 1.48
N MET A 578 -15.16 2.62 1.44
CA MET A 578 -14.83 1.54 2.38
C MET A 578 -14.31 0.26 1.74
N GLU A 579 -14.27 0.19 0.41
CA GLU A 579 -13.93 -1.03 -0.33
C GLU A 579 -12.42 -1.30 -0.35
N TYR A 580 -11.59 -0.26 -0.23
CA TYR A 580 -10.13 -0.42 -0.24
C TYR A 580 -9.42 0.70 0.50
N TYR A 581 -8.20 0.38 0.95
CA TYR A 581 -7.38 1.23 1.79
C TYR A 581 -5.92 1.11 1.38
N LEU A 582 -5.18 2.21 1.52
CA LEU A 582 -3.72 2.19 1.52
C LEU A 582 -3.21 2.08 2.95
N ALA A 583 -2.39 1.07 3.20
CA ALA A 583 -1.73 0.81 4.46
C ALA A 583 -0.21 0.91 4.32
N ASP A 584 0.44 1.48 5.33
CA ASP A 584 1.88 1.72 5.31
C ASP A 584 2.67 0.40 5.43
N GLU A 585 2.45 -0.43 6.46
CA GLU A 585 3.17 -1.70 6.66
C GLU A 585 2.27 -2.94 6.75
N GLY A 586 0.95 -2.77 6.71
CA GLY A 586 -0.04 -3.84 6.80
C GLY A 586 -1.17 -3.52 7.78
N LEU A 587 -1.60 -4.53 8.54
CA LEU A 587 -2.73 -4.42 9.46
C LEU A 587 -2.49 -5.20 10.76
N ILE A 588 -3.21 -4.82 11.82
CA ILE A 588 -3.27 -5.57 13.07
C ILE A 588 -4.69 -6.02 13.36
N TYR A 589 -4.84 -7.25 13.86
CA TYR A 589 -6.07 -7.78 14.46
C TYR A 589 -5.89 -7.83 15.97
N ARG A 590 -6.60 -6.97 16.70
CA ARG A 590 -6.53 -6.93 18.16
C ARG A 590 -7.74 -7.61 18.77
N THR A 591 -7.50 -8.64 19.58
CA THR A 591 -8.53 -9.29 20.40
C THR A 591 -8.36 -8.88 21.86
N LYS A 592 -9.19 -9.44 22.75
CA LYS A 592 -9.03 -9.23 24.21
C LYS A 592 -7.73 -9.85 24.77
N ASP A 593 -7.25 -10.94 24.15
CA ASP A 593 -6.16 -11.75 24.72
C ASP A 593 -4.81 -11.54 24.01
N GLN A 594 -4.83 -11.14 22.74
CA GLN A 594 -3.63 -11.07 21.90
C GLN A 594 -3.81 -10.07 20.75
N THR A 595 -2.69 -9.70 20.14
CA THR A 595 -2.68 -8.98 18.86
C THR A 595 -1.99 -9.83 17.81
N ILE A 596 -2.58 -9.90 16.61
CA ILE A 596 -1.99 -10.56 15.44
C ILE A 596 -1.59 -9.49 14.45
N LEU A 597 -0.30 -9.41 14.15
CA LEU A 597 0.29 -8.48 13.20
C LEU A 597 0.35 -9.16 11.84
N VAL A 598 -0.11 -8.49 10.78
CA VAL A 598 0.01 -8.94 9.39
C VAL A 598 0.75 -7.88 8.60
N ASN A 599 2.03 -8.14 8.30
CA ASN A 599 2.87 -7.28 7.48
C ASN A 599 2.61 -7.52 5.99
N THR A 600 2.48 -6.44 5.21
CA THR A 600 2.39 -6.46 3.74
C THR A 600 3.59 -5.71 3.13
N PHE A 601 4.76 -6.34 3.16
CA PHE A 601 6.04 -5.69 2.85
C PHE A 601 6.09 -5.03 1.46
N ASP A 602 5.49 -5.69 0.47
CA ASP A 602 5.60 -5.30 -0.94
C ASP A 602 4.28 -4.71 -1.50
N THR A 603 3.15 -4.86 -0.80
CA THR A 603 1.81 -4.44 -1.27
C THR A 603 1.12 -3.51 -0.26
N PRO A 604 0.92 -2.22 -0.58
CA PRO A 604 0.25 -1.28 0.31
C PRO A 604 -1.29 -1.29 0.18
N LEU A 605 -1.84 -1.85 -0.91
CA LEU A 605 -3.27 -1.82 -1.20
C LEU A 605 -4.00 -2.99 -0.55
N LEU A 606 -5.02 -2.67 0.25
CA LEU A 606 -5.91 -3.64 0.88
C LEU A 606 -7.32 -3.48 0.31
N TYR A 607 -7.97 -4.58 -0.04
CA TYR A 607 -9.41 -4.63 -0.32
C TYR A 607 -10.16 -5.14 0.92
N MET A 608 -11.29 -4.52 1.23
CA MET A 608 -12.11 -4.80 2.42
C MET A 608 -13.60 -4.81 2.07
N GLY A 609 -14.15 -6.00 1.83
CA GLY A 609 -15.53 -6.11 1.36
C GLY A 609 -15.88 -7.46 0.79
N ALA A 610 -17.04 -7.50 0.14
CA ALA A 610 -17.55 -8.71 -0.51
C ALA A 610 -16.83 -8.92 -1.84
N MET A 611 -16.45 -10.16 -2.13
CA MET A 611 -15.81 -10.51 -3.41
C MET A 611 -16.85 -10.71 -4.53
N GLU A 612 -17.75 -9.75 -4.71
CA GLU A 612 -18.76 -9.72 -5.77
C GLU A 612 -19.16 -8.28 -6.15
N SER A 613 -19.89 -8.09 -7.25
CA SER A 613 -20.41 -6.76 -7.61
C SER A 613 -21.67 -6.47 -6.79
N HIS A 614 -21.72 -5.34 -6.09
CA HIS A 614 -22.82 -5.03 -5.17
C HIS A 614 -23.13 -3.51 -5.06
N PRO A 615 -24.26 -3.13 -4.45
CA PRO A 615 -24.49 -1.73 -4.06
C PRO A 615 -23.40 -1.23 -3.11
N ILE A 616 -22.80 -0.09 -3.42
CA ILE A 616 -21.70 0.48 -2.63
C ILE A 616 -22.25 1.16 -1.37
N LEU A 617 -21.78 0.72 -0.21
CA LEU A 617 -22.02 1.38 1.07
C LEU A 617 -20.89 2.37 1.35
N LEU A 618 -21.25 3.64 1.54
CA LEU A 618 -20.32 4.69 1.95
C LEU A 618 -20.15 4.70 3.47
N CYS A 619 -18.99 5.18 3.94
CA CYS A 619 -18.67 5.19 5.37
C CYS A 619 -19.74 5.91 6.19
N ASP A 620 -20.33 5.21 7.15
CA ASP A 620 -21.27 5.73 8.15
C ASP A 620 -20.76 5.57 9.59
N ASN A 621 -19.44 5.32 9.72
CA ASN A 621 -18.67 5.22 10.96
C ASN A 621 -19.11 4.10 11.93
N ARG A 622 -19.88 3.12 11.47
CA ARG A 622 -20.35 2.02 12.33
C ARG A 622 -19.29 0.95 12.54
N GLU A 623 -19.31 0.37 13.74
CA GLU A 623 -18.38 -0.68 14.19
C GLU A 623 -18.39 -1.93 13.29
N GLU A 624 -19.54 -2.27 12.70
CA GLU A 624 -19.67 -3.44 11.82
C GLU A 624 -18.90 -3.29 10.50
N ASN A 625 -18.62 -2.06 10.05
CA ASN A 625 -17.77 -1.82 8.88
C ASN A 625 -16.32 -2.29 9.10
N ASN A 626 -15.84 -2.32 10.34
CA ASN A 626 -14.48 -2.78 10.67
C ASN A 626 -14.33 -4.31 10.64
N LYS A 627 -15.45 -5.04 10.47
CA LYS A 627 -15.50 -6.51 10.46
C LYS A 627 -15.45 -7.13 9.07
N ARG A 628 -15.31 -6.29 8.03
CA ARG A 628 -15.23 -6.72 6.63
C ARG A 628 -13.99 -7.60 6.40
N PRO A 629 -14.09 -8.67 5.58
CA PRO A 629 -12.94 -9.50 5.21
C PRO A 629 -11.85 -8.67 4.53
N VAL A 630 -10.58 -9.03 4.77
CA VAL A 630 -9.42 -8.28 4.27
C VAL A 630 -8.63 -9.11 3.27
N TYR A 631 -8.21 -8.45 2.18
CA TYR A 631 -7.37 -9.02 1.15
C TYR A 631 -6.24 -8.06 0.83
N SER A 632 -5.02 -8.56 0.68
CA SER A 632 -3.98 -7.82 -0.05
C SER A 632 -4.36 -7.80 -1.52
N TRP A 633 -4.59 -6.62 -2.08
CA TRP A 633 -4.91 -6.44 -3.48
C TRP A 633 -3.62 -6.18 -4.26
N ILE A 634 -3.00 -7.28 -4.68
CA ILE A 634 -1.63 -7.31 -5.19
C ILE A 634 -1.48 -6.50 -6.47
N MET A 635 -2.40 -6.69 -7.41
CA MET A 635 -2.37 -6.03 -8.70
C MET A 635 -3.76 -5.94 -9.31
N ASN A 636 -4.00 -4.91 -10.11
CA ASN A 636 -5.22 -4.71 -10.88
C ASN A 636 -4.97 -3.82 -12.10
N ASN A 637 -5.74 -3.99 -13.16
CA ASN A 637 -5.66 -3.13 -14.34
C ASN A 637 -6.94 -2.32 -14.57
N THR A 638 -7.70 -2.01 -13.52
CA THR A 638 -9.14 -1.74 -13.60
C THR A 638 -9.56 -0.49 -14.37
N TRP A 639 -8.67 0.48 -14.48
CA TRP A 639 -8.91 1.78 -15.09
C TRP A 639 -8.89 1.78 -16.63
N GLU A 640 -9.65 2.70 -17.22
CA GLU A 640 -9.76 2.91 -18.67
C GLU A 640 -8.75 3.92 -19.25
N THR A 641 -8.09 4.71 -18.41
CA THR A 641 -7.18 5.81 -18.80
C THR A 641 -6.16 6.03 -17.68
N ASN A 642 -4.99 6.61 -17.94
CA ASN A 642 -4.03 7.10 -16.91
C ASN A 642 -3.41 6.06 -15.97
N PHE A 643 -3.69 4.76 -16.13
CA PHE A 643 -3.08 3.68 -15.37
C PHE A 643 -2.61 2.57 -16.31
N LYS A 644 -1.66 1.76 -15.85
CA LYS A 644 -1.06 0.70 -16.66
C LYS A 644 -2.00 -0.50 -16.81
N MET A 645 -2.11 -1.02 -18.03
CA MET A 645 -2.99 -2.15 -18.34
C MET A 645 -2.31 -3.52 -18.15
N ASP A 646 -1.05 -3.64 -18.56
CA ASP A 646 -0.32 -4.92 -18.57
C ASP A 646 0.25 -5.25 -17.18
N LEU A 647 -0.21 -6.38 -16.61
CA LEU A 647 0.23 -6.93 -15.34
C LEU A 647 1.14 -8.16 -15.48
N SER A 648 1.49 -8.56 -16.71
CA SER A 648 2.23 -9.80 -16.97
C SER A 648 3.67 -9.77 -16.46
N GLY A 649 4.22 -10.96 -16.18
CA GLY A 649 5.59 -11.12 -15.71
C GLY A 649 5.74 -11.95 -14.44
N PHE A 650 6.98 -12.16 -14.02
CA PHE A 650 7.36 -12.91 -12.82
C PHE A 650 7.58 -11.94 -11.65
N SER A 651 7.02 -12.25 -10.48
CA SER A 651 7.31 -11.52 -9.25
C SER A 651 7.06 -12.37 -8.00
N GLU A 652 7.54 -11.84 -6.88
CA GLU A 652 7.30 -12.29 -5.53
C GLU A 652 6.60 -11.16 -4.74
N PHE A 653 5.67 -11.48 -3.85
CA PHE A 653 5.09 -10.55 -2.88
C PHE A 653 5.18 -11.14 -1.48
N ARG A 654 5.85 -10.43 -0.56
CA ARG A 654 6.17 -10.94 0.78
C ARG A 654 5.21 -10.41 1.84
N TYR A 655 4.99 -11.26 2.84
CA TYR A 655 4.11 -11.05 3.96
C TYR A 655 4.70 -11.63 5.25
N GLY A 656 4.24 -11.13 6.38
CA GLY A 656 4.58 -11.66 7.71
C GLY A 656 3.35 -11.77 8.58
N VAL A 657 3.30 -12.78 9.45
CA VAL A 657 2.29 -12.94 10.49
C VAL A 657 3.01 -13.16 11.81
N GLU A 658 2.69 -12.36 12.82
CA GLU A 658 3.24 -12.52 14.17
C GLU A 658 2.12 -12.42 15.21
N ILE A 659 2.09 -13.34 16.17
CA ILE A 659 1.26 -13.20 17.37
C ILE A 659 2.09 -12.54 18.46
N VAL A 660 1.56 -11.45 19.01
CA VAL A 660 2.15 -10.72 20.14
C VAL A 660 1.15 -10.63 21.29
N ASP A 661 1.67 -10.42 22.50
CA ASP A 661 0.82 -10.17 23.66
C ASP A 661 -0.01 -8.90 23.44
N ASN A 662 -1.15 -8.81 24.12
CA ASN A 662 -2.05 -7.68 23.91
C ASN A 662 -1.43 -6.36 24.38
N GLY A 663 -1.66 -5.31 23.60
CA GLY A 663 -1.12 -3.97 23.86
C GLY A 663 -2.02 -2.87 23.28
N SER A 664 -1.53 -1.65 23.34
CA SER A 664 -2.15 -0.52 22.65
C SER A 664 -2.02 -0.66 21.13
N VAL A 665 -2.91 -0.01 20.38
CA VAL A 665 -2.81 0.06 18.91
C VAL A 665 -1.46 0.63 18.49
N LYS A 666 -0.95 1.63 19.22
CA LYS A 666 0.34 2.25 18.96
C LYS A 666 1.50 1.25 19.05
N GLU A 667 1.57 0.47 20.12
CA GLU A 667 2.60 -0.57 20.28
C GLU A 667 2.52 -1.62 19.16
N GLY A 668 1.30 -2.02 18.78
CA GLY A 668 1.09 -2.93 17.64
C GLY A 668 1.60 -2.37 16.31
N MET A 669 1.34 -1.07 16.04
CA MET A 669 1.82 -0.39 14.82
C MET A 669 3.33 -0.19 14.83
N GLU A 670 3.93 0.17 15.97
CA GLU A 670 5.38 0.27 16.12
C GLU A 670 6.04 -1.08 15.84
N ARG A 671 5.44 -2.17 16.33
CA ARG A 671 5.95 -3.53 16.08
C ARG A 671 5.79 -3.97 14.62
N LEU A 672 4.69 -3.64 13.95
CA LEU A 672 4.57 -3.80 12.49
C LEU A 672 5.69 -3.08 11.76
N SER A 673 5.98 -1.83 12.14
CA SER A 673 7.03 -1.04 11.50
C SER A 673 8.42 -1.64 11.76
N ASP A 674 8.69 -2.15 12.96
CA ASP A 674 9.94 -2.84 13.28
C ASP A 674 10.10 -4.15 12.51
N ASN A 675 9.01 -4.90 12.31
CA ASN A 675 9.01 -6.09 11.47
C ASN A 675 9.36 -5.77 10.01
N ASP A 676 8.91 -4.62 9.49
CA ASP A 676 9.30 -4.15 8.17
C ASP A 676 10.82 -3.97 8.04
N LYS A 677 11.50 -3.47 9.07
CA LYS A 677 12.95 -3.16 9.03
C LYS A 677 13.85 -4.37 9.29
N GLY A 678 13.46 -5.26 10.22
CA GLY A 678 14.21 -6.47 10.56
C GLY A 678 15.61 -6.22 11.15
N ILE A 679 16.51 -7.20 11.00
CA ILE A 679 17.91 -7.13 11.43
C ILE A 679 18.80 -6.85 10.22
N VAL A 680 19.75 -5.94 10.37
CA VAL A 680 20.79 -5.69 9.36
C VAL A 680 22.02 -6.51 9.70
N THR A 681 22.46 -7.38 8.79
CA THR A 681 23.63 -8.23 8.97
C THR A 681 24.68 -8.00 7.90
N PHE A 682 25.95 -8.05 8.27
CA PHE A 682 27.08 -7.99 7.34
C PHE A 682 28.33 -8.63 7.94
N ILE A 683 29.26 -9.06 7.09
CA ILE A 683 30.53 -9.63 7.53
C ILE A 683 31.46 -8.48 7.92
N CYS A 684 32.04 -8.57 9.11
CA CYS A 684 32.92 -7.54 9.68
C CYS A 684 34.32 -8.07 9.98
N GLY A 685 35.28 -7.13 10.04
CA GLY A 685 36.71 -7.38 10.22
C GLY A 685 37.23 -7.08 11.62
#